data_AF-A0A963RNF2-F1
#
_entry.id   AF-A0A963RNF2-F1
#
_cell.length_a   1.000
_cell.length_b   1.000
_cell.length_c   1.000
_cell.angle_alpha   90.00
_cell.angle_beta   90.00
_cell.angle_gamma   90.00
#
_symmetry.space_group_name_H-M   'P 1'
#
loop_
_entity.id
_entity.type
_entity.pdbx_description
1 polymer ?
#
loop_
_entity_poly.entity_id
_entity_poly.type
_entity_poly.pdbx_seq_one_letter_code
_entity_poly.pdbx_strand_id
1 'polypeptide(L)'
;QRLKRAGNTLVVVEHDPAVMLAADRVLDFGPGPGAAGGQIVFDGTPNELRRADTLTGAYLGGRKHIGAGFTRTVGESTPRLILEGATEHNLKHVTVEFPLQRLVVVTGVSGSGKSTLIQDVLAPALMRHFGQATESPGAHERLLGADHLSGVVFVDQSPIGKTARSNPVSYVGAWDPIRALFAATPLARQRSYTPAKFSFNSGDGRCPTCGGSGFEHVEMQFLSDVYLRCPDCDGKRYRPEILEVKIERHAVGELRARHMNVADVLDLTVAEAAQLFAHDREVIRALQPIVDVGLDYVKLGQPVPTLSGGEAQRLKLAGFLADAAKHTTASRQPAARKGTLFLFDEPTTGLHFDDIAKLMRAFRKLLDAGHSLVVIEHNLDVMRAADWLIDLGPEGGDAGGEIVAEGAPDEVARHPASHTGAALRAYAQALGEAGHAAQEPQLLYKKELPAPATQGPEAGNAIEIVHAREHNLKNLSVDIPRGKFNVITGVSGSGKSTLAFDILFNEGQRRYLESLNAYARSIVQPAGRPEVDAVYGIPPTVAIEQRLSRGGRKSTVGTTTEVWHFLRLLYVKLGVQHCVHDGAAVLPQSAERIAAQLLQRYRGQTIGLLAPLVVGRKGVYTELADWARPRGFTHLRVDGEFLPTTGFPRIDRFKEHTIELPVMSLPVSPGNEVQLRESLARALEHGKGVVHVLSDLTGLHAAMETGASTAGIGRVEVFSTKRACPVCATSYAELDPRLFSYNSKHGWCPDCVGTGVRLTKEQRKALDDSVLAADEKGREQSFAEPEVEDVSDAACPTCQGTRLNPVARAVLLESGTAQGIAITGLARMSVSELRHWFEGLQLQGRDADIARDLLPEIRSRLEFLEQVGLGYLTLDRGAPTLSGGEAQRIRLAAQLGSNLQGVCYVLDEPTIGLHARDNRILLDALHTLSSKGNTLVVVEHDEDTIRRAEHLIDIGPGAGVRGGRLVAEGT
;
A
#
# COMPACT_ATOMS: atom_id res chain seq x y z
N GLN A 1 18.99 9.76 -19.90
CA GLN A 1 19.45 10.30 -21.21
C GLN A 1 18.77 9.64 -22.42
N ARG A 2 18.81 8.31 -22.62
CA ARG A 2 18.08 7.65 -23.73
C ARG A 2 16.57 7.93 -23.75
N LEU A 3 15.91 7.81 -22.59
CA LEU A 3 14.47 8.12 -22.45
C LEU A 3 14.15 9.58 -22.78
N LYS A 4 15.01 10.52 -22.36
CA LYS A 4 14.93 11.95 -22.70
C LYS A 4 15.08 12.17 -24.21
N ARG A 5 16.08 11.55 -24.85
CA ARG A 5 16.28 11.61 -26.33
C ARG A 5 15.09 11.03 -27.10
N ALA A 6 14.34 10.12 -26.50
CA ALA A 6 13.09 9.58 -27.05
C ALA A 6 11.86 10.48 -26.80
N GLY A 7 12.04 11.73 -26.34
CA GLY A 7 10.95 12.70 -26.16
C GLY A 7 10.16 12.58 -24.86
N ASN A 8 10.68 11.88 -23.84
CA ASN A 8 10.03 11.76 -22.54
C ASN A 8 10.45 12.87 -21.57
N THR A 9 9.48 13.38 -20.80
CA THR A 9 9.76 14.20 -19.62
C THR A 9 10.05 13.28 -18.43
N LEU A 10 11.24 13.38 -17.86
CA LEU A 10 11.66 12.56 -16.74
C LEU A 10 11.68 13.41 -15.46
N VAL A 11 10.74 13.17 -14.56
CA VAL A 11 10.74 13.74 -13.22
C VAL A 11 11.28 12.68 -12.27
N VAL A 12 12.35 12.99 -11.55
CA VAL A 12 13.01 12.08 -10.62
C VAL A 12 13.09 12.74 -9.25
N VAL A 13 12.57 12.08 -8.22
CA VAL A 13 12.83 12.44 -6.82
C VAL A 13 14.10 11.69 -6.43
N GLU A 14 15.18 12.41 -6.20
CA GLU A 14 16.49 11.80 -6.01
C GLU A 14 17.33 12.60 -5.02
N HIS A 15 18.24 11.91 -4.33
CA HIS A 15 19.23 12.49 -3.42
C HIS A 15 20.67 12.31 -3.93
N ASP A 16 20.91 11.50 -4.96
CA ASP A 16 22.22 11.29 -5.58
C ASP A 16 22.76 12.56 -6.31
N PRO A 17 23.97 13.04 -5.95
CA PRO A 17 24.59 14.20 -6.60
C PRO A 17 24.78 14.03 -8.11
N ALA A 18 25.21 12.87 -8.59
CA ALA A 18 25.48 12.65 -10.01
C ALA A 18 24.19 12.78 -10.83
N VAL A 19 23.07 12.30 -10.30
CA VAL A 19 21.75 12.47 -10.94
C VAL A 19 21.31 13.94 -10.91
N MET A 20 21.43 14.61 -9.76
CA MET A 20 21.11 16.04 -9.64
C MET A 20 21.93 16.91 -10.60
N LEU A 21 23.23 16.62 -10.73
CA LEU A 21 24.14 17.36 -11.61
C LEU A 21 23.91 17.07 -13.09
N ALA A 22 23.36 15.90 -13.42
CA ALA A 22 22.96 15.55 -14.77
C ALA A 22 21.55 16.06 -15.15
N ALA A 23 20.82 16.65 -14.20
CA ALA A 23 19.47 17.17 -14.44
C ALA A 23 19.49 18.45 -15.27
N ASP A 24 18.44 18.66 -16.06
CA ASP A 24 18.26 19.90 -16.82
C ASP A 24 17.73 21.05 -15.94
N ARG A 25 16.91 20.68 -14.94
CA ARG A 25 16.25 21.56 -13.99
C ARG A 25 16.10 20.82 -12.66
N VAL A 26 16.29 21.51 -11.55
CA VAL A 26 16.15 20.99 -10.19
C VAL A 26 15.14 21.85 -9.43
N LEU A 27 14.20 21.17 -8.76
CA LEU A 27 13.27 21.76 -7.82
C LEU A 27 13.67 21.29 -6.42
N ASP A 28 14.10 22.20 -5.57
CA ASP A 28 14.51 21.92 -4.20
C ASP A 28 13.35 22.27 -3.25
N PHE A 29 12.96 21.33 -2.40
CA PHE A 29 11.86 21.51 -1.44
C PHE A 29 12.41 21.64 -0.02
N GLY A 30 11.89 22.59 0.75
CA GLY A 30 12.37 22.87 2.11
C GLY A 30 11.53 23.93 2.81
N PRO A 31 12.12 24.73 3.73
CA PRO A 31 13.52 24.70 4.19
C PRO A 31 13.89 23.53 5.12
N GLY A 32 12.90 22.80 5.65
CA GLY A 32 13.13 21.63 6.51
C GLY A 32 12.07 20.54 6.34
N PRO A 33 12.17 19.44 7.10
CA PRO A 33 11.19 18.35 7.05
C PRO A 33 9.90 18.68 7.84
N GLY A 34 8.86 17.87 7.63
CA GLY A 34 7.60 17.97 8.37
C GLY A 34 6.88 19.31 8.18
N ALA A 35 6.47 19.95 9.27
CA ALA A 35 5.73 21.22 9.23
C ALA A 35 6.56 22.41 8.69
N ALA A 36 7.90 22.27 8.65
CA ALA A 36 8.81 23.26 8.09
C ALA A 36 9.10 23.05 6.58
N GLY A 37 8.41 22.10 5.94
CA GLY A 37 8.58 21.76 4.53
C GLY A 37 7.44 22.22 3.63
N GLY A 38 7.32 21.60 2.46
CA GLY A 38 6.21 21.83 1.52
C GLY A 38 6.33 23.09 0.66
N GLN A 39 7.48 23.77 0.69
CA GLN A 39 7.75 24.96 -0.11
C GLN A 39 8.89 24.68 -1.10
N ILE A 40 8.80 25.23 -2.31
CA ILE A 40 9.91 25.22 -3.27
C ILE A 40 10.89 26.31 -2.83
N VAL A 41 12.06 25.90 -2.34
CA VAL A 41 13.13 26.81 -1.89
C VAL A 41 14.12 27.16 -3.01
N PHE A 42 14.16 26.37 -4.08
CA PHE A 42 14.91 26.68 -5.29
C PHE A 42 14.28 26.04 -6.54
N ASP A 43 14.37 26.74 -7.66
CA ASP A 43 13.94 26.29 -8.98
C ASP A 43 14.91 26.84 -10.04
N GLY A 44 15.65 25.96 -10.71
CA GLY A 44 16.65 26.37 -11.70
C GLY A 44 17.57 25.25 -12.13
N THR A 45 18.72 25.59 -12.69
CA THR A 45 19.72 24.61 -13.16
C THR A 45 20.60 24.07 -12.03
N PRO A 46 21.24 22.91 -12.18
CA PRO A 46 22.15 22.38 -11.14
C PRO A 46 23.32 23.31 -10.81
N ASN A 47 23.82 24.08 -11.78
CA ASN A 47 24.90 25.04 -11.58
C ASN A 47 24.46 26.25 -10.73
N GLU A 48 23.21 26.69 -10.90
CA GLU A 48 22.62 27.72 -10.05
C GLU A 48 22.36 27.18 -8.64
N LEU A 49 21.86 25.95 -8.52
CA LEU A 49 21.62 25.30 -7.23
C LEU A 49 22.90 25.21 -6.39
N ARG A 50 24.05 24.87 -7.00
CA ARG A 50 25.35 24.85 -6.30
C ARG A 50 25.68 26.17 -5.62
N ARG A 51 25.19 27.31 -6.11
CA ARG A 51 25.43 28.65 -5.54
C ARG A 51 24.29 29.14 -4.67
N ALA A 52 23.12 28.49 -4.72
CA ALA A 52 21.95 28.87 -3.96
C ALA A 52 22.17 28.69 -2.45
N ASP A 53 21.51 29.54 -1.67
CA ASP A 53 21.49 29.46 -0.20
C ASP A 53 20.41 28.46 0.26
N THR A 54 20.49 27.24 -0.24
CA THR A 54 19.67 26.11 0.22
C THR A 54 20.56 25.03 0.83
N LEU A 55 19.97 24.14 1.62
CA LEU A 55 20.71 23.05 2.26
C LEU A 55 21.33 22.13 1.19
N THR A 56 20.56 21.76 0.17
CA THR A 56 21.02 20.96 -0.98
C THR A 56 22.11 21.70 -1.75
N GLY A 57 21.93 23.00 -2.01
CA GLY A 57 22.93 23.85 -2.66
C GLY A 57 24.24 23.95 -1.89
N ALA A 58 24.20 23.97 -0.56
CA ALA A 58 25.39 23.99 0.28
C ALA A 58 26.21 22.69 0.19
N TYR A 59 25.57 21.52 0.11
CA TYR A 59 26.26 20.24 -0.07
C TYR A 59 26.79 20.09 -1.51
N LEU A 60 25.97 20.35 -2.53
CA LEU A 60 26.38 20.26 -3.94
C LEU A 60 27.47 21.27 -4.30
N GLY A 61 27.44 22.45 -3.68
CA GLY A 61 28.44 23.50 -3.87
C GLY A 61 29.70 23.33 -3.01
N GLY A 62 29.82 22.26 -2.22
CA GLY A 62 30.97 22.01 -1.35
C GLY A 62 31.13 23.00 -0.19
N ARG A 63 30.09 23.76 0.16
CA ARG A 63 30.07 24.59 1.39
C ARG A 63 29.83 23.75 2.64
N LYS A 64 29.16 22.62 2.49
CA LYS A 64 29.01 21.57 3.51
C LYS A 64 29.52 20.25 2.96
N HIS A 65 30.12 19.46 3.84
CA HIS A 65 30.60 18.11 3.52
C HIS A 65 30.16 17.13 4.59
N ILE A 66 29.97 15.87 4.20
CA ILE A 66 29.82 14.78 5.14
C ILE A 66 31.22 14.48 5.69
N GLY A 67 31.46 14.84 6.94
CA GLY A 67 32.77 14.63 7.56
C GLY A 67 33.07 13.14 7.69
N ALA A 68 34.26 12.71 7.24
CA ALA A 68 34.73 11.33 7.38
C ALA A 68 34.89 10.88 8.85
N GLY A 69 34.92 11.84 9.80
CA GLY A 69 35.19 11.57 11.21
C GLY A 69 36.63 11.10 11.42
N PHE A 70 36.90 10.51 12.60
CA PHE A 70 38.16 9.84 12.87
C PHE A 70 38.11 8.41 12.30
N THR A 71 38.88 8.16 11.25
CA THR A 71 39.04 6.82 10.67
C THR A 71 39.92 5.96 11.56
N ARG A 72 39.48 4.75 11.85
CA ARG A 72 40.19 3.81 12.72
C ARG A 72 41.05 2.89 11.85
N THR A 73 42.37 3.00 11.97
CA THR A 73 43.30 2.17 11.18
C THR A 73 43.07 0.68 11.42
N VAL A 74 43.06 -0.10 10.34
CA VAL A 74 43.01 -1.57 10.38
C VAL A 74 44.43 -2.09 10.21
N GLY A 75 44.98 -2.70 11.26
CA GLY A 75 46.28 -3.38 11.24
C GLY A 75 46.15 -4.89 11.48
N GLU A 76 47.27 -5.61 11.45
CA GLU A 76 47.33 -7.07 11.65
C GLU A 76 46.75 -7.54 12.99
N SER A 77 46.85 -6.71 14.04
CA SER A 77 46.32 -7.04 15.38
C SER A 77 44.82 -6.77 15.55
N THR A 78 44.12 -6.34 14.49
CA THR A 78 42.68 -6.05 14.56
C THR A 78 41.91 -7.36 14.58
N PRO A 79 41.01 -7.63 15.55
CA PRO A 79 40.17 -8.82 15.53
C PRO A 79 39.32 -8.87 14.26
N ARG A 80 39.16 -10.05 13.67
CA ARG A 80 38.42 -10.26 12.42
C ARG A 80 37.36 -11.34 12.57
N LEU A 81 36.26 -11.16 11.87
CA LEU A 81 35.28 -12.20 11.59
C LEU A 81 35.56 -12.74 10.19
N ILE A 82 35.76 -14.04 10.05
CA ILE A 82 36.18 -14.65 8.78
C ILE A 82 35.08 -15.59 8.32
N LEU A 83 34.59 -15.37 7.10
CA LEU A 83 33.66 -16.25 6.41
C LEU A 83 34.41 -16.94 5.28
N GLU A 84 34.60 -18.26 5.37
CA GLU A 84 35.38 -19.05 4.41
C GLU A 84 34.46 -19.78 3.42
N GLY A 85 34.83 -19.73 2.14
CA GLY A 85 34.27 -20.56 1.07
C GLY A 85 32.77 -20.38 0.84
N ALA A 86 32.26 -19.15 0.83
CA ALA A 86 30.86 -18.86 0.52
C ALA A 86 30.56 -19.15 -0.96
N THR A 87 29.57 -20.01 -1.24
CA THR A 87 29.19 -20.46 -2.59
C THR A 87 27.69 -20.34 -2.88
N GLU A 88 26.94 -19.64 -2.03
CA GLU A 88 25.51 -19.43 -2.26
C GLU A 88 25.26 -18.58 -3.51
N HIS A 89 24.25 -18.93 -4.30
CA HIS A 89 23.90 -18.31 -5.58
C HIS A 89 25.09 -18.12 -6.54
N ASN A 90 25.52 -16.89 -6.79
CA ASN A 90 26.57 -16.55 -7.74
C ASN A 90 27.96 -16.35 -7.09
N LEU A 91 28.10 -16.58 -5.78
CA LEU A 91 29.38 -16.44 -5.07
C LEU A 91 30.37 -17.55 -5.49
N LYS A 92 31.59 -17.17 -5.87
CA LYS A 92 32.62 -18.07 -6.39
C LYS A 92 33.62 -18.49 -5.31
N HIS A 93 33.15 -19.24 -4.32
CA HIS A 93 33.98 -19.73 -3.19
C HIS A 93 34.69 -18.58 -2.48
N VAL A 94 33.92 -17.57 -2.10
CA VAL A 94 34.45 -16.31 -1.58
C VAL A 94 34.86 -16.48 -0.11
N THR A 95 36.09 -16.09 0.21
CA THR A 95 36.57 -15.97 1.59
C THR A 95 36.76 -14.51 1.95
N VAL A 96 36.05 -14.02 2.97
CA VAL A 96 36.01 -12.60 3.35
C VAL A 96 36.40 -12.43 4.81
N GLU A 97 37.23 -11.44 5.09
CA GLU A 97 37.55 -11.02 6.44
C GLU A 97 36.93 -9.66 6.78
N PHE A 98 36.15 -9.60 7.87
CA PHE A 98 35.51 -8.39 8.36
C PHE A 98 36.24 -7.88 9.62
N PRO A 99 37.00 -6.77 9.55
CA PRO A 99 37.60 -6.15 10.72
C PRO A 99 36.53 -5.72 11.74
N LEU A 100 36.68 -6.14 12.99
CA LEU A 100 35.75 -5.83 14.08
C LEU A 100 36.07 -4.47 14.72
N GLN A 101 35.04 -3.86 15.33
CA GLN A 101 35.06 -2.50 15.90
C GLN A 101 35.45 -1.41 14.87
N ARG A 102 35.05 -1.65 13.63
CA ARG A 102 35.25 -0.78 12.46
C ARG A 102 33.94 -0.60 11.70
N LEU A 103 33.85 0.46 10.91
CA LEU A 103 32.87 0.58 9.83
C LEU A 103 33.42 -0.12 8.59
N VAL A 104 32.88 -1.30 8.30
CA VAL A 104 33.15 -2.03 7.07
C VAL A 104 32.00 -1.76 6.09
N VAL A 105 32.31 -1.38 4.86
CA VAL A 105 31.31 -1.18 3.81
C VAL A 105 31.52 -2.20 2.70
N VAL A 106 30.45 -2.91 2.34
CA VAL A 106 30.42 -3.89 1.26
C VAL A 106 29.84 -3.22 0.02
N THR A 107 30.64 -3.14 -1.03
CA THR A 107 30.34 -2.42 -2.27
C THR A 107 30.38 -3.37 -3.46
N GLY A 108 30.06 -2.86 -4.66
CA GLY A 108 30.05 -3.65 -5.88
C GLY A 108 28.81 -3.39 -6.73
N VAL A 109 28.84 -3.74 -8.01
CA VAL A 109 27.73 -3.50 -8.94
C VAL A 109 26.46 -4.28 -8.56
N SER A 110 25.29 -3.90 -9.09
CA SER A 110 24.06 -4.64 -8.83
C SER A 110 24.18 -6.09 -9.33
N GLY A 111 23.77 -7.05 -8.51
CA GLY A 111 23.93 -8.48 -8.80
C GLY A 111 25.33 -9.05 -8.56
N SER A 112 26.28 -8.30 -7.98
CA SER A 112 27.64 -8.82 -7.71
C SER A 112 27.72 -9.84 -6.57
N GLY A 113 26.65 -10.02 -5.79
CA GLY A 113 26.58 -10.97 -4.66
C GLY A 113 26.59 -10.33 -3.27
N LYS A 114 26.47 -8.99 -3.13
CA LYS A 114 26.47 -8.28 -1.83
C LYS A 114 25.41 -8.79 -0.85
N SER A 115 24.14 -8.78 -1.27
CA SER A 115 23.01 -9.23 -0.46
C SER A 115 23.13 -10.72 -0.17
N THR A 116 23.56 -11.53 -1.13
CA THR A 116 23.81 -12.96 -0.91
C THR A 116 24.87 -13.19 0.17
N LEU A 117 26.00 -12.49 0.11
CA LEU A 117 27.07 -12.62 1.09
C LEU A 117 26.59 -12.25 2.51
N ILE A 118 25.88 -11.12 2.65
CA ILE A 118 25.54 -10.58 3.97
C ILE A 118 24.20 -11.11 4.51
N GLN A 119 23.16 -11.12 3.69
CA GLN A 119 21.78 -11.47 4.08
C GLN A 119 21.51 -12.96 4.03
N ASP A 120 22.00 -13.67 3.00
CA ASP A 120 21.67 -15.09 2.82
C ASP A 120 22.69 -16.00 3.53
N VAL A 121 23.96 -15.55 3.66
CA VAL A 121 25.03 -16.33 4.28
C VAL A 121 25.40 -15.80 5.68
N LEU A 122 25.99 -14.60 5.77
CA LEU A 122 26.61 -14.12 7.02
C LEU A 122 25.60 -13.92 8.16
N ALA A 123 24.48 -13.23 7.90
CA ALA A 123 23.47 -12.93 8.90
C ALA A 123 22.84 -14.23 9.47
N PRO A 124 22.29 -15.15 8.66
CA PRO A 124 21.79 -16.43 9.16
C PRO A 124 22.84 -17.26 9.88
N ALA A 125 24.09 -17.30 9.40
CA ALA A 125 25.16 -18.06 10.04
C ALA A 125 25.44 -17.55 11.46
N LEU A 126 25.51 -16.23 11.64
CA LEU A 126 25.68 -15.59 12.96
C LEU A 126 24.44 -15.75 13.84
N MET A 127 23.24 -15.56 13.30
CA MET A 127 21.99 -15.72 14.04
C MET A 127 21.88 -17.15 14.59
N ARG A 128 22.21 -18.15 13.77
CA ARG A 128 22.29 -19.56 14.17
C ARG A 128 23.34 -19.79 15.26
N HIS A 129 24.53 -19.18 15.14
CA HIS A 129 25.58 -19.27 16.15
C HIS A 129 25.12 -18.71 17.51
N PHE A 130 24.35 -17.60 17.51
CA PHE A 130 23.80 -16.98 18.73
C PHE A 130 22.45 -17.56 19.18
N GLY A 131 21.94 -18.63 18.54
CA GLY A 131 20.68 -19.28 18.91
C GLY A 131 19.42 -18.44 18.61
N GLN A 132 19.49 -17.49 17.69
CA GLN A 132 18.36 -16.69 17.22
C GLN A 132 17.58 -17.45 16.13
N ALA A 133 16.27 -17.22 16.03
CA ALA A 133 15.43 -17.80 14.99
C ALA A 133 15.82 -17.23 13.61
N THR A 134 16.18 -18.10 12.67
CA THR A 134 16.59 -17.73 11.31
C THR A 134 16.32 -18.88 10.34
N GLU A 135 16.31 -18.57 9.05
CA GLU A 135 16.36 -19.57 7.98
C GLU A 135 17.72 -20.28 7.96
N SER A 136 17.83 -21.36 7.17
CA SER A 136 19.09 -22.08 7.04
C SER A 136 20.11 -21.17 6.33
N PRO A 137 21.33 -20.99 6.88
CA PRO A 137 22.36 -20.20 6.21
C PRO A 137 22.73 -20.79 4.85
N GLY A 138 22.98 -19.92 3.87
CA GLY A 138 23.50 -20.31 2.57
C GLY A 138 24.83 -21.05 2.65
N ALA A 139 25.19 -21.74 1.56
CA ALA A 139 26.36 -22.60 1.49
C ALA A 139 27.67 -21.83 1.77
N HIS A 140 28.38 -22.26 2.82
CA HIS A 140 29.72 -21.78 3.20
C HIS A 140 30.48 -22.90 3.91
N GLU A 141 31.81 -22.82 3.96
CA GLU A 141 32.63 -23.84 4.64
C GLU A 141 32.65 -23.63 6.15
N ARG A 142 33.09 -22.44 6.59
CA ARG A 142 33.33 -22.13 8.00
C ARG A 142 33.11 -20.66 8.31
N LEU A 143 32.71 -20.39 9.56
CA LEU A 143 32.63 -19.05 10.14
C LEU A 143 33.52 -19.01 11.39
N LEU A 144 34.58 -18.18 11.35
CA LEU A 144 35.57 -18.05 12.42
C LEU A 144 35.52 -16.64 13.03
N GLY A 145 35.84 -16.51 14.32
CA GLY A 145 35.88 -15.21 15.00
C GLY A 145 34.52 -14.69 15.50
N ALA A 146 33.44 -15.45 15.33
CA ALA A 146 32.13 -15.13 15.91
C ALA A 146 32.17 -14.99 17.45
N ASP A 147 33.10 -15.70 18.10
CA ASP A 147 33.34 -15.62 19.55
C ASP A 147 33.80 -14.23 20.02
N HIS A 148 34.27 -13.35 19.13
CA HIS A 148 34.61 -11.97 19.49
C HIS A 148 33.39 -11.07 19.67
N LEU A 149 32.20 -11.53 19.26
CA LEU A 149 30.95 -10.79 19.27
C LEU A 149 30.05 -11.23 20.42
N SER A 150 29.20 -10.30 20.91
CA SER A 150 28.16 -10.60 21.90
C SER A 150 26.81 -10.97 21.27
N GLY A 151 26.65 -10.71 19.97
CA GLY A 151 25.43 -10.97 19.22
C GLY A 151 25.48 -10.32 17.84
N VAL A 152 24.45 -10.56 17.04
CA VAL A 152 24.23 -9.96 15.72
C VAL A 152 22.87 -9.28 15.66
N VAL A 153 22.78 -8.19 14.93
CA VAL A 153 21.54 -7.48 14.60
C VAL A 153 21.56 -7.14 13.11
N PHE A 154 20.56 -7.65 12.38
CA PHE A 154 20.35 -7.29 10.97
C PHE A 154 19.26 -6.21 10.88
N VAL A 155 19.57 -5.12 10.17
CA VAL A 155 18.70 -3.96 10.01
C VAL A 155 18.42 -3.75 8.51
N ASP A 156 17.22 -4.11 8.10
CA ASP A 156 16.73 -4.03 6.73
C ASP A 156 15.72 -2.88 6.53
N GLN A 157 15.23 -2.76 5.30
CA GLN A 157 14.18 -1.81 4.92
C GLN A 157 12.75 -2.28 5.27
N SER A 158 12.58 -3.38 6.01
CA SER A 158 11.23 -3.84 6.39
C SER A 158 10.49 -2.78 7.23
N PRO A 159 9.17 -2.59 7.05
CA PRO A 159 8.43 -1.56 7.77
C PRO A 159 8.45 -1.81 9.30
N ILE A 160 8.71 -0.75 10.08
CA ILE A 160 8.59 -0.83 11.55
C ILE A 160 7.12 -1.00 11.91
N GLY A 161 6.80 -2.05 12.67
CA GLY A 161 5.61 -2.11 13.53
C GLY A 161 4.29 -1.83 12.82
N LYS A 162 3.56 -2.89 12.45
CA LYS A 162 2.29 -2.81 11.71
C LYS A 162 1.10 -2.18 12.47
N THR A 163 1.30 -1.59 13.64
CA THR A 163 0.18 -1.15 14.50
C THR A 163 0.26 0.34 14.85
N ALA A 164 -0.90 1.01 14.81
CA ALA A 164 -1.06 2.41 15.19
C ALA A 164 -0.75 2.71 16.69
N ARG A 165 -0.48 1.67 17.49
CA ARG A 165 -0.04 1.80 18.89
C ARG A 165 1.46 2.02 19.04
N SER A 166 2.24 1.66 18.02
CA SER A 166 3.67 1.96 18.00
C SER A 166 3.87 3.45 17.69
N ASN A 167 4.70 4.12 18.46
CA ASN A 167 5.07 5.52 18.27
C ASN A 167 6.53 5.74 18.72
N PRO A 168 7.19 6.84 18.31
CA PRO A 168 8.58 7.10 18.63
C PRO A 168 8.93 6.98 20.12
N VAL A 169 8.09 7.51 21.01
CA VAL A 169 8.38 7.52 22.46
C VAL A 169 8.31 6.14 23.11
N SER A 170 7.39 5.28 22.65
CA SER A 170 7.31 3.89 23.12
C SER A 170 8.41 3.03 22.51
N TYR A 171 8.80 3.30 21.26
CA TYR A 171 9.80 2.53 20.54
C TYR A 171 11.19 2.62 21.19
N VAL A 172 11.63 3.82 21.58
CA VAL A 172 12.93 4.00 22.26
C VAL A 172 12.88 3.75 23.77
N GLY A 173 11.69 3.45 24.31
CA GLY A 173 11.47 3.23 25.74
C GLY A 173 11.47 4.49 26.61
N ALA A 174 11.36 5.68 26.00
CA ALA A 174 11.24 6.95 26.73
C ALA A 174 9.89 7.10 27.45
N TRP A 175 8.89 6.31 27.07
CA TRP A 175 7.55 6.40 27.66
C TRP A 175 7.52 5.98 29.14
N ASP A 176 8.32 5.02 29.54
CA ASP A 176 8.34 4.48 30.91
C ASP A 176 8.75 5.53 31.96
N PRO A 177 9.88 6.25 31.82
CA PRO A 177 10.24 7.31 32.76
C PRO A 177 9.22 8.46 32.75
N ILE A 178 8.62 8.79 31.59
CA ILE A 178 7.56 9.82 31.52
C ILE A 178 6.34 9.39 32.35
N ARG A 179 5.88 8.13 32.22
CA ARG A 179 4.76 7.61 33.01
C ARG A 179 5.04 7.61 34.51
N ALA A 180 6.28 7.36 34.91
CA ALA A 180 6.69 7.42 36.31
C ALA A 180 6.54 8.83 36.89
N LEU A 181 6.86 9.87 36.11
CA LEU A 181 6.67 11.27 36.51
C LEU A 181 5.18 11.60 36.75
N PHE A 182 4.28 11.14 35.87
CA PHE A 182 2.84 11.34 36.06
C PHE A 182 2.30 10.62 37.31
N ALA A 183 2.75 9.39 37.56
CA ALA A 183 2.37 8.63 38.75
C ALA A 183 2.89 9.26 40.06
N ALA A 184 3.96 10.05 40.00
CA ALA A 184 4.51 10.73 41.16
C ALA A 184 3.76 12.03 41.55
N THR A 185 2.85 12.52 40.71
CA THR A 185 2.08 13.75 40.98
C THR A 185 1.17 13.61 42.22
N PRO A 186 0.87 14.71 42.95
CA PRO A 186 0.00 14.68 44.12
C PRO A 186 -1.39 14.08 43.82
N LEU A 187 -1.99 14.45 42.68
CA LEU A 187 -3.31 13.96 42.26
C LEU A 187 -3.29 12.46 41.93
N ALA A 188 -2.25 11.97 41.24
CA ALA A 188 -2.10 10.55 40.94
C ALA A 188 -1.92 9.72 42.22
N ARG A 189 -1.12 10.20 43.18
CA ARG A 189 -0.92 9.54 44.48
C ARG A 189 -2.20 9.48 45.30
N GLN A 190 -2.98 10.56 45.32
CA GLN A 190 -4.28 10.60 46.00
C GLN A 190 -5.27 9.58 45.43
N ARG A 191 -5.21 9.32 44.12
CA ARG A 191 -6.07 8.35 43.41
C ARG A 191 -5.46 6.95 43.30
N SER A 192 -4.32 6.70 43.94
CA SER A 192 -3.57 5.43 43.86
C SER A 192 -3.24 4.99 42.43
N TYR A 193 -2.99 5.93 41.53
CA TYR A 193 -2.61 5.64 40.15
C TYR A 193 -1.14 5.22 40.06
N THR A 194 -0.91 4.08 39.41
CA THR A 194 0.44 3.57 39.10
C THR A 194 0.86 3.99 37.69
N PRO A 195 2.15 3.86 37.31
CA PRO A 195 2.60 4.14 35.95
C PRO A 195 1.84 3.36 34.87
N ALA A 196 1.29 2.18 35.20
CA ALA A 196 0.46 1.39 34.28
C ALA A 196 -0.82 2.12 33.85
N LYS A 197 -1.37 3.01 34.70
CA LYS A 197 -2.58 3.79 34.41
C LYS A 197 -2.37 4.79 33.26
N PHE A 198 -1.14 5.29 33.10
CA PHE A 198 -0.74 6.25 32.07
C PHE A 198 -0.18 5.58 30.81
N SER A 199 -0.38 4.26 30.64
CA SER A 199 0.02 3.56 29.43
C SER A 199 -1.14 3.49 28.45
N PHE A 200 -0.89 3.90 27.20
CA PHE A 200 -1.84 3.70 26.10
C PHE A 200 -1.75 2.26 25.52
N ASN A 201 -0.64 1.55 25.76
CA ASN A 201 -0.44 0.18 25.28
C ASN A 201 -1.10 -0.86 26.18
N SER A 202 -1.14 -0.59 27.48
CA SER A 202 -1.55 -1.53 28.53
C SER A 202 -2.21 -0.77 29.68
N GLY A 203 -3.09 -1.40 30.43
CA GLY A 203 -3.79 -0.74 31.55
C GLY A 203 -5.18 -0.23 31.19
N ASP A 204 -5.91 0.19 32.22
CA ASP A 204 -7.32 0.54 32.19
C ASP A 204 -7.59 2.06 32.05
N GLY A 205 -6.54 2.90 32.08
CA GLY A 205 -6.64 4.34 31.83
C GLY A 205 -6.77 4.75 30.37
N ARG A 206 -6.56 3.83 29.42
CA ARG A 206 -6.70 4.08 27.98
C ARG A 206 -8.16 4.22 27.57
N CYS A 207 -8.40 4.95 26.49
CA CYS A 207 -9.71 5.05 25.86
C CYS A 207 -10.18 3.63 25.44
N PRO A 208 -11.36 3.16 25.91
CA PRO A 208 -11.85 1.81 25.62
C PRO A 208 -12.19 1.60 24.14
N THR A 209 -12.57 2.67 23.45
CA THR A 209 -13.07 2.63 22.08
C THR A 209 -11.97 2.38 21.07
N CYS A 210 -10.87 3.14 21.16
CA CYS A 210 -9.71 2.95 20.29
C CYS A 210 -8.65 2.00 20.90
N GLY A 211 -8.88 1.49 22.11
CA GLY A 211 -7.91 0.65 22.81
C GLY A 211 -6.55 1.33 23.04
N GLY A 212 -6.52 2.67 23.10
CA GLY A 212 -5.32 3.48 23.28
C GLY A 212 -4.56 3.87 22.00
N SER A 213 -5.02 3.51 20.80
CA SER A 213 -4.39 4.00 19.55
C SER A 213 -4.56 5.50 19.34
N GLY A 214 -5.68 6.06 19.81
CA GLY A 214 -6.11 7.44 19.53
C GLY A 214 -6.67 7.64 18.13
N PHE A 215 -6.46 6.66 17.24
CA PHE A 215 -6.91 6.69 15.86
C PHE A 215 -7.71 5.44 15.53
N GLU A 216 -8.79 5.62 14.80
CA GLU A 216 -9.51 4.55 14.13
C GLU A 216 -8.85 4.36 12.75
N HIS A 217 -8.37 3.15 12.49
CA HIS A 217 -7.90 2.77 11.16
C HIS A 217 -9.11 2.39 10.33
N VAL A 218 -9.41 3.21 9.32
CA VAL A 218 -10.48 2.98 8.37
C VAL A 218 -9.84 2.43 7.11
N GLU A 219 -9.90 1.11 6.97
CA GLU A 219 -9.48 0.45 5.75
C GLU A 219 -10.37 0.91 4.59
N MET A 220 -9.74 1.39 3.52
CA MET A 220 -10.42 1.87 2.32
C MET A 220 -10.13 0.93 1.16
N GLN A 221 -11.19 0.44 0.51
CA GLN A 221 -11.00 -0.36 -0.70
C GLN A 221 -10.68 0.57 -1.87
N PHE A 222 -9.60 0.29 -2.60
CA PHE A 222 -9.15 1.03 -3.80
C PHE A 222 -8.60 2.44 -3.54
N LEU A 223 -8.48 2.85 -2.28
CA LEU A 223 -7.90 4.12 -1.85
C LEU A 223 -6.86 3.85 -0.76
N SER A 224 -6.03 4.84 -0.45
CA SER A 224 -5.16 4.76 0.71
C SER A 224 -5.99 4.71 1.99
N ASP A 225 -5.59 3.88 2.93
CA ASP A 225 -6.26 3.78 4.23
C ASP A 225 -6.27 5.12 4.96
N VAL A 226 -7.37 5.40 5.66
CA VAL A 226 -7.56 6.67 6.37
C VAL A 226 -7.46 6.41 7.87
N TYR A 227 -6.64 7.20 8.57
CA TYR A 227 -6.54 7.18 10.02
C TYR A 227 -7.29 8.37 10.60
N LEU A 228 -8.46 8.12 11.18
CA LEU A 228 -9.30 9.15 11.77
C LEU A 228 -9.04 9.27 13.26
N ARG A 229 -9.18 10.47 13.82
CA ARG A 229 -9.16 10.63 15.28
C ARG A 229 -10.32 9.83 15.88
N CYS A 230 -10.02 9.13 16.98
CA CYS A 230 -11.05 8.40 17.72
C CYS A 230 -12.13 9.38 18.20
N PRO A 231 -13.42 9.13 17.94
CA PRO A 231 -14.49 10.07 18.27
C PRO A 231 -14.63 10.29 19.78
N ASP A 232 -14.33 9.27 20.59
CA ASP A 232 -14.57 9.32 22.04
C ASP A 232 -13.45 10.01 22.82
N CYS A 233 -12.22 10.01 22.29
CA CYS A 233 -11.09 10.65 22.96
C CYS A 233 -10.44 11.76 22.12
N ASP A 234 -10.92 12.02 20.91
CA ASP A 234 -10.36 13.00 19.96
C ASP A 234 -8.84 12.89 19.81
N GLY A 235 -8.34 11.68 19.55
CA GLY A 235 -6.89 11.46 19.40
C GLY A 235 -6.11 11.36 20.71
N LYS A 236 -6.70 11.69 21.87
CA LYS A 236 -5.97 11.79 23.14
C LYS A 236 -5.60 10.45 23.77
N ARG A 237 -6.12 9.32 23.29
CA ARG A 237 -5.78 7.94 23.72
C ARG A 237 -6.21 7.53 25.13
N TYR A 238 -6.65 8.46 25.97
CA TYR A 238 -6.95 8.22 27.38
C TYR A 238 -8.39 8.53 27.76
N ARG A 239 -8.82 7.98 28.91
CA ARG A 239 -10.07 8.35 29.55
C ARG A 239 -9.97 9.77 30.14
N PRO A 240 -11.10 10.49 30.26
CA PRO A 240 -11.12 11.86 30.81
C PRO A 240 -10.44 11.98 32.18
N GLU A 241 -10.63 11.04 33.10
CA GLU A 241 -10.05 11.10 34.45
C GLU A 241 -8.51 11.04 34.48
N ILE A 242 -7.88 10.51 33.44
CA ILE A 242 -6.41 10.47 33.32
C ILE A 242 -5.87 11.81 32.82
N LEU A 243 -6.63 12.51 31.98
CA LEU A 243 -6.26 13.81 31.42
C LEU A 243 -6.31 14.95 32.46
N GLU A 244 -6.94 14.71 33.61
CA GLU A 244 -6.94 15.62 34.76
C GLU A 244 -5.56 15.70 35.45
N VAL A 245 -4.76 14.64 35.36
CA VAL A 245 -3.43 14.60 35.96
C VAL A 245 -2.46 15.38 35.08
N LYS A 246 -1.92 16.47 35.62
CA LYS A 246 -0.99 17.36 34.93
C LYS A 246 0.36 17.43 35.64
N ILE A 247 1.41 17.57 34.84
CA ILE A 247 2.75 17.90 35.30
C ILE A 247 3.08 19.34 34.93
N GLU A 248 3.92 19.97 35.74
CA GLU A 248 4.47 21.30 35.48
C GLU A 248 5.88 21.18 34.90
N ARG A 249 6.15 21.83 33.76
CA ARG A 249 7.48 21.88 33.12
C ARG A 249 7.80 23.28 32.61
N HIS A 250 9.10 23.61 32.64
CA HIS A 250 9.63 24.87 32.13
C HIS A 250 10.53 24.57 30.94
N ALA A 251 10.28 25.24 29.81
CA ALA A 251 11.24 25.23 28.72
C ALA A 251 12.44 26.09 29.10
N VAL A 252 13.63 25.69 28.65
CA VAL A 252 14.87 26.41 28.94
C VAL A 252 14.77 27.83 28.37
N GLY A 253 14.76 28.84 29.26
CA GLY A 253 14.64 30.25 28.90
C GLY A 253 13.22 30.84 28.94
N GLU A 254 12.17 30.04 29.19
CA GLU A 254 10.80 30.53 29.40
C GLU A 254 10.50 30.75 30.89
N LEU A 255 9.96 31.94 31.23
CA LEU A 255 9.53 32.27 32.60
C LEU A 255 8.20 31.60 33.00
N ARG A 256 7.41 31.14 32.04
CA ARG A 256 6.06 30.59 32.27
C ARG A 256 6.08 29.07 32.28
N ALA A 257 5.58 28.48 33.38
CA ALA A 257 5.39 27.05 33.48
C ALA A 257 4.26 26.54 32.56
N ARG A 258 4.50 25.45 31.83
CA ARG A 258 3.48 24.73 31.06
C ARG A 258 2.90 23.60 31.92
N HIS A 259 1.57 23.55 32.00
CA HIS A 259 0.83 22.51 32.68
C HIS A 259 0.28 21.54 31.64
N MET A 260 0.80 20.32 31.61
CA MET A 260 0.54 19.37 30.53
C MET A 260 0.02 18.06 31.11
N ASN A 261 -1.04 17.52 30.50
CA ASN A 261 -1.47 16.15 30.75
C ASN A 261 -0.66 15.16 29.88
N VAL A 262 -0.92 13.87 30.07
CA VAL A 262 -0.22 12.79 29.36
C VAL A 262 -0.40 12.82 27.83
N ALA A 263 -1.56 13.27 27.33
CA ALA A 263 -1.82 13.42 25.91
C ALA A 263 -1.12 14.65 25.32
N ASP A 264 -1.08 15.76 26.07
CA ASP A 264 -0.35 16.97 25.66
C ASP A 264 1.14 16.66 25.46
N VAL A 265 1.74 15.84 26.33
CA VAL A 265 3.15 15.39 26.18
C VAL A 265 3.34 14.56 24.91
N LEU A 266 2.38 13.72 24.54
CA LEU A 266 2.46 12.93 23.31
C LEU A 266 2.34 13.78 22.03
N ASP A 267 1.75 14.96 22.11
CA ASP A 267 1.60 15.87 20.96
C ASP A 267 2.84 16.75 20.72
N LEU A 268 3.78 16.79 21.68
CA LEU A 268 5.05 17.48 21.54
C LEU A 268 5.93 16.83 20.47
N THR A 269 6.67 17.67 19.75
CA THR A 269 7.83 17.23 18.99
C THR A 269 8.93 16.72 19.92
N VAL A 270 9.80 15.85 19.41
CA VAL A 270 10.95 15.35 20.17
C VAL A 270 11.86 16.51 20.61
N ALA A 271 12.03 17.55 19.79
CA ALA A 271 12.77 18.77 20.13
C ALA A 271 12.16 19.51 21.32
N GLU A 272 10.85 19.76 21.30
CA GLU A 272 10.14 20.42 22.40
C GLU A 272 10.19 19.58 23.68
N ALA A 273 10.04 18.27 23.56
CA ALA A 273 10.15 17.36 24.69
C ALA A 273 11.57 17.37 25.29
N ALA A 274 12.61 17.36 24.45
CA ALA A 274 13.99 17.44 24.93
C ALA A 274 14.27 18.74 25.71
N GLN A 275 13.65 19.86 25.33
CA GLN A 275 13.77 21.12 26.06
C GLN A 275 12.97 21.13 27.37
N LEU A 276 11.72 20.65 27.34
CA LEU A 276 10.83 20.66 28.51
C LEU A 276 11.25 19.66 29.59
N PHE A 277 11.84 18.54 29.20
CA PHE A 277 12.33 17.50 30.11
C PHE A 277 13.84 17.56 30.34
N ALA A 278 14.51 18.70 30.05
CA ALA A 278 15.96 18.84 30.14
C ALA A 278 16.56 18.47 31.52
N HIS A 279 15.79 18.63 32.60
CA HIS A 279 16.19 18.27 33.97
C HIS A 279 15.91 16.80 34.33
N ASP A 280 15.12 16.09 33.53
CA ASP A 280 14.74 14.69 33.73
C ASP A 280 15.73 13.75 33.01
N ARG A 281 16.84 13.41 33.70
CA ARG A 281 17.99 12.68 33.10
C ARG A 281 17.61 11.38 32.38
N GLU A 282 16.66 10.60 32.93
CA GLU A 282 16.23 9.33 32.32
C GLU A 282 15.42 9.54 31.04
N VAL A 283 14.57 10.57 31.01
CA VAL A 283 13.77 10.93 29.83
C VAL A 283 14.68 11.38 28.69
N ILE A 284 15.62 12.29 28.97
CA ILE A 284 16.58 12.78 27.97
C ILE A 284 17.48 11.67 27.47
N ARG A 285 17.98 10.80 28.36
CA ARG A 285 18.80 9.65 27.94
C ARG A 285 18.08 8.76 26.93
N ALA A 286 16.76 8.59 27.07
CA ALA A 286 15.96 7.78 26.17
C ALA A 286 15.52 8.52 24.89
N LEU A 287 15.31 9.84 24.94
CA LEU A 287 14.92 10.66 23.77
C LEU A 287 16.10 11.08 22.89
N GLN A 288 17.29 11.25 23.46
CA GLN A 288 18.49 11.73 22.76
C GLN A 288 18.82 10.91 21.49
N PRO A 289 18.69 9.58 21.46
CA PRO A 289 18.88 8.78 20.25
C PRO A 289 18.01 9.22 19.07
N ILE A 290 16.77 9.67 19.31
CA ILE A 290 15.87 10.15 18.25
C ILE A 290 16.37 11.50 17.69
N VAL A 291 16.86 12.38 18.56
CA VAL A 291 17.48 13.65 18.16
C VAL A 291 18.75 13.41 17.36
N ASP A 292 19.58 12.45 17.80
CA ASP A 292 20.87 12.13 17.19
C ASP A 292 20.73 11.64 15.73
N VAL A 293 19.64 10.95 15.41
CA VAL A 293 19.32 10.49 14.05
C VAL A 293 18.57 11.54 13.22
N GLY A 294 18.25 12.71 13.79
CA GLY A 294 17.59 13.82 13.07
C GLY A 294 16.07 13.74 12.97
N LEU A 295 15.42 13.05 13.91
CA LEU A 295 13.96 12.94 13.98
C LEU A 295 13.38 13.84 15.08
N ASP A 296 14.03 14.96 15.35
CA ASP A 296 13.65 15.92 16.38
C ASP A 296 12.33 16.64 16.09
N TYR A 297 11.94 16.72 14.82
CA TYR A 297 10.67 17.30 14.37
C TYR A 297 9.46 16.35 14.49
N VAL A 298 9.68 15.05 14.71
CA VAL A 298 8.61 14.05 14.79
C VAL A 298 7.90 14.17 16.15
N LYS A 299 6.56 14.01 16.17
CA LYS A 299 5.81 14.03 17.43
C LYS A 299 6.03 12.73 18.22
N LEU A 300 6.15 12.83 19.54
CA LEU A 300 6.36 11.67 20.42
C LEU A 300 5.30 10.58 20.25
N GLY A 301 4.05 10.99 20.10
CA GLY A 301 2.89 10.14 19.92
C GLY A 301 2.56 9.80 18.47
N GLN A 302 3.31 10.26 17.47
CA GLN A 302 2.99 10.02 16.06
C GLN A 302 2.93 8.50 15.77
N PRO A 303 1.84 7.98 15.15
CA PRO A 303 1.78 6.57 14.80
C PRO A 303 2.90 6.21 13.81
N VAL A 304 3.67 5.16 14.10
CA VAL A 304 4.78 4.71 13.24
C VAL A 304 4.38 4.46 11.78
N PRO A 305 3.19 3.90 11.46
CA PRO A 305 2.78 3.72 10.06
C PRO A 305 2.62 5.02 9.25
N THR A 306 2.56 6.17 9.91
CA THR A 306 2.49 7.48 9.23
C THR A 306 3.86 8.07 8.92
N LEU A 307 4.94 7.41 9.32
CA LEU A 307 6.31 7.82 9.04
C LEU A 307 6.69 7.41 7.61
N SER A 308 7.47 8.25 6.94
CA SER A 308 8.14 7.91 5.68
C SER A 308 9.14 6.77 5.87
N GLY A 309 9.55 6.11 4.77
CA GLY A 309 10.53 5.02 4.82
C GLY A 309 11.84 5.42 5.52
N GLY A 310 12.39 6.58 5.17
CA GLY A 310 13.62 7.10 5.79
C GLY A 310 13.44 7.51 7.26
N GLU A 311 12.26 7.96 7.68
CA GLU A 311 11.96 8.22 9.09
C GLU A 311 11.84 6.95 9.91
N ALA A 312 11.14 5.94 9.39
CA ALA A 312 11.03 4.64 10.03
C ALA A 312 12.44 4.04 10.20
N GLN A 313 13.26 4.02 9.16
CA GLN A 313 14.61 3.48 9.27
C GLN A 313 15.47 4.17 10.33
N ARG A 314 15.45 5.51 10.38
CA ARG A 314 16.16 6.29 11.42
C ARG A 314 15.62 5.99 12.82
N LEU A 315 14.32 5.76 12.97
CA LEU A 315 13.74 5.36 14.24
C LEU A 315 14.23 3.97 14.70
N LYS A 316 14.42 2.99 13.78
CA LYS A 316 15.07 1.69 14.11
C LYS A 316 16.44 1.92 14.74
N LEU A 317 17.26 2.75 14.08
CA LEU A 317 18.60 3.08 14.54
C LEU A 317 18.59 3.76 15.92
N ALA A 318 17.65 4.68 16.14
CA ALA A 318 17.46 5.32 17.45
C ALA A 318 17.15 4.30 18.56
N GLY A 319 16.35 3.27 18.26
CA GLY A 319 16.09 2.15 19.19
C GLY A 319 17.37 1.42 19.59
N PHE A 320 18.22 1.05 18.63
CA PHE A 320 19.50 0.38 18.91
C PHE A 320 20.49 1.26 19.66
N LEU A 321 20.57 2.56 19.33
CA LEU A 321 21.34 3.54 20.09
C LEU A 321 20.85 3.66 21.54
N ALA A 322 19.53 3.65 21.76
CA ALA A 322 18.95 3.69 23.09
C ALA A 322 19.33 2.44 23.92
N ASP A 323 19.30 1.26 23.31
CA ASP A 323 19.68 0.02 23.99
C ASP A 323 21.18 -0.07 24.27
N ALA A 324 22.03 0.33 23.31
CA ALA A 324 23.47 0.45 23.52
C ALA A 324 23.79 1.42 24.68
N ALA A 325 23.07 2.54 24.77
CA ALA A 325 23.20 3.49 25.86
C ALA A 325 22.76 2.92 27.22
N LYS A 326 21.80 1.97 27.29
CA LYS A 326 21.37 1.33 28.55
C LYS A 326 22.44 0.40 29.12
N HIS A 327 23.18 -0.31 28.28
CA HIS A 327 24.17 -1.31 28.68
C HIS A 327 25.58 -0.75 28.99
N THR A 328 25.76 0.57 28.96
CA THR A 328 27.02 1.24 29.33
C THR A 328 27.21 1.25 30.87
N THR A 329 27.90 0.25 31.43
CA THR A 329 28.28 0.23 32.86
C THR A 329 29.42 1.21 33.16
N ALA A 330 29.50 1.72 34.39
CA ALA A 330 30.45 2.74 34.87
C ALA A 330 31.96 2.37 34.86
N SER A 331 32.35 1.18 34.39
CA SER A 331 33.75 0.75 34.32
C SER A 331 34.41 1.22 33.02
N ARG A 332 35.51 1.97 33.13
CA ARG A 332 36.33 2.52 32.03
C ARG A 332 37.39 1.53 31.47
N GLN A 333 37.23 0.24 31.75
CA GLN A 333 37.97 -0.92 31.20
C GLN A 333 37.92 -1.10 29.67
N PRO A 334 38.88 -0.71 28.81
CA PRO A 334 38.73 -0.82 27.35
C PRO A 334 38.86 -2.24 26.77
N ALA A 335 39.44 -3.18 27.51
CA ALA A 335 40.02 -4.41 26.93
C ALA A 335 39.17 -5.69 27.03
N ALA A 336 37.92 -5.64 27.51
CA ALA A 336 37.15 -6.88 27.77
C ALA A 336 35.63 -6.76 27.50
N ARG A 337 35.21 -6.04 26.45
CA ARG A 337 33.81 -6.01 26.02
C ARG A 337 33.66 -6.50 24.59
N LYS A 338 33.03 -7.66 24.43
CA LYS A 338 32.52 -8.15 23.14
C LYS A 338 31.37 -7.23 22.73
N GLY A 339 31.45 -6.63 21.55
CA GLY A 339 30.40 -5.80 20.99
C GLY A 339 29.44 -6.60 20.11
N THR A 340 28.22 -6.11 19.94
CA THR A 340 27.29 -6.59 18.91
C THR A 340 27.77 -6.18 17.51
N LEU A 341 27.57 -7.06 16.52
CA LEU A 341 27.72 -6.74 15.10
C LEU A 341 26.39 -6.25 14.54
N PHE A 342 26.38 -5.05 13.96
CA PHE A 342 25.25 -4.50 13.24
C PHE A 342 25.48 -4.65 11.73
N LEU A 343 24.51 -5.25 11.06
CA LEU A 343 24.48 -5.44 9.61
C LEU A 343 23.39 -4.53 9.04
N PHE A 344 23.76 -3.57 8.20
CA PHE A 344 22.82 -2.63 7.59
C PHE A 344 22.73 -2.86 6.07
N ASP A 345 21.50 -2.90 5.57
CA ASP A 345 21.23 -2.96 4.13
C ASP A 345 20.81 -1.59 3.61
N GLU A 346 21.65 -1.00 2.74
CA GLU A 346 21.46 0.29 2.08
C GLU A 346 20.83 1.37 3.00
N PRO A 347 21.50 1.78 4.08
CA PRO A 347 20.89 2.63 5.10
C PRO A 347 20.69 4.10 4.70
N THR A 348 21.18 4.49 3.52
CA THR A 348 21.08 5.85 2.98
C THR A 348 19.96 6.01 1.96
N THR A 349 19.25 4.93 1.60
CA THR A 349 18.21 4.96 0.58
C THR A 349 17.11 5.95 0.95
N GLY A 350 16.89 6.94 0.09
CA GLY A 350 15.92 8.01 0.33
C GLY A 350 16.33 9.04 1.40
N LEU A 351 17.60 9.10 1.80
CA LEU A 351 18.10 10.10 2.74
C LEU A 351 18.79 11.27 2.03
N HIS A 352 18.49 12.48 2.50
CA HIS A 352 19.18 13.70 2.09
C HIS A 352 20.61 13.76 2.68
N PHE A 353 21.53 14.54 2.08
CA PHE A 353 22.93 14.68 2.51
C PHE A 353 23.11 14.98 4.00
N ASP A 354 22.29 15.89 4.52
CA ASP A 354 22.32 16.30 5.93
C ASP A 354 21.89 15.15 6.87
N ASP A 355 20.98 14.29 6.40
CA ASP A 355 20.54 13.11 7.14
C ASP A 355 21.58 11.99 7.06
N ILE A 356 22.30 11.83 5.95
CA ILE A 356 23.47 10.94 5.86
C ILE A 356 24.54 11.41 6.86
N ALA A 357 24.80 12.71 6.98
CA ALA A 357 25.73 13.25 7.98
C ALA A 357 25.30 12.95 9.43
N LYS A 358 24.00 12.95 9.72
CA LYS A 358 23.45 12.54 11.04
C LYS A 358 23.61 11.03 11.25
N LEU A 359 23.27 10.22 10.25
CA LEU A 359 23.43 8.77 10.26
C LEU A 359 24.89 8.36 10.53
N MET A 360 25.84 9.00 9.87
CA MET A 360 27.26 8.72 10.08
C MET A 360 27.72 9.07 11.51
N ARG A 361 27.22 10.17 12.08
CA ARG A 361 27.45 10.48 13.51
C ARG A 361 26.87 9.41 14.43
N ALA A 362 25.67 8.92 14.13
CA ALA A 362 25.04 7.82 14.88
C ALA A 362 25.87 6.51 14.80
N PHE A 363 26.35 6.14 13.62
CA PHE A 363 27.26 4.99 13.44
C PHE A 363 28.53 5.11 14.27
N ARG A 364 29.09 6.32 14.38
CA ARG A 364 30.29 6.56 15.19
C ARG A 364 30.03 6.35 16.67
N LYS A 365 28.87 6.79 17.18
CA LYS A 365 28.47 6.52 18.57
C LYS A 365 28.38 5.01 18.85
N LEU A 366 27.90 4.20 17.91
CA LEU A 366 27.89 2.74 18.05
C LEU A 366 29.32 2.15 18.06
N LEU A 367 30.20 2.62 17.18
CA LEU A 367 31.60 2.19 17.14
C LEU A 367 32.35 2.58 18.43
N ASP A 368 32.08 3.75 19.00
CA ASP A 368 32.67 4.23 20.26
C ASP A 368 32.16 3.44 21.47
N ALA A 369 30.95 2.90 21.38
CA ALA A 369 30.43 1.94 22.37
C ALA A 369 31.04 0.52 22.24
N GLY A 370 31.92 0.30 21.25
CA GLY A 370 32.63 -0.97 21.04
C GLY A 370 31.92 -1.95 20.10
N HIS A 371 30.90 -1.51 19.38
CA HIS A 371 30.20 -2.31 18.37
C HIS A 371 30.95 -2.37 17.04
N SER A 372 30.59 -3.34 16.19
CA SER A 372 31.11 -3.46 14.82
C SER A 372 29.98 -3.20 13.84
N LEU A 373 30.26 -2.54 12.71
CA LEU A 373 29.25 -2.23 11.70
C LEU A 373 29.71 -2.78 10.34
N VAL A 374 28.83 -3.52 9.67
CA VAL A 374 28.95 -3.88 8.26
C VAL A 374 27.76 -3.30 7.52
N VAL A 375 28.02 -2.55 6.45
CA VAL A 375 27.01 -1.82 5.71
C VAL A 375 27.09 -2.17 4.24
N ILE A 376 26.00 -2.64 3.64
CA ILE A 376 25.89 -2.73 2.18
C ILE A 376 25.50 -1.34 1.66
N GLU A 377 26.27 -0.81 0.72
CA GLU A 377 26.09 0.59 0.36
C GLU A 377 26.64 0.95 -1.03
N HIS A 378 26.03 1.97 -1.67
CA HIS A 378 26.34 2.50 -3.00
C HIS A 378 26.67 4.02 -3.04
N ASN A 379 26.28 4.77 -2.02
CA ASN A 379 26.65 6.16 -1.76
C ASN A 379 28.15 6.36 -1.43
N LEU A 380 28.78 7.19 -2.26
CA LEU A 380 30.22 7.45 -2.20
C LEU A 380 30.66 8.18 -0.92
N ASP A 381 29.80 8.97 -0.27
CA ASP A 381 30.14 9.64 1.00
C ASP A 381 30.29 8.64 2.15
N VAL A 382 29.45 7.60 2.19
CA VAL A 382 29.56 6.53 3.19
C VAL A 382 30.82 5.70 2.95
N MET A 383 31.09 5.34 1.69
CA MET A 383 32.29 4.58 1.32
C MET A 383 33.58 5.32 1.67
N ARG A 384 33.66 6.63 1.38
CA ARG A 384 34.84 7.45 1.72
C ARG A 384 35.08 7.56 3.22
N ALA A 385 34.00 7.52 4.00
CA ALA A 385 34.06 7.55 5.44
C ALA A 385 34.21 6.15 6.06
N ALA A 386 34.28 5.07 5.29
CA ALA A 386 34.49 3.72 5.83
C ALA A 386 35.91 3.55 6.40
N ASP A 387 36.05 2.66 7.37
CA ASP A 387 37.37 2.24 7.85
C ASP A 387 37.96 1.14 6.94
N TRP A 388 37.09 0.33 6.32
CA TRP A 388 37.44 -0.76 5.42
C TRP A 388 36.36 -0.95 4.35
N LEU A 389 36.76 -1.21 3.11
CA LEU A 389 35.88 -1.52 1.99
C LEU A 389 36.13 -2.97 1.53
N ILE A 390 35.04 -3.64 1.13
CA ILE A 390 35.07 -4.95 0.47
C ILE A 390 34.26 -4.79 -0.82
N ASP A 391 34.94 -4.84 -1.97
CA ASP A 391 34.33 -4.63 -3.28
C ASP A 391 34.08 -5.95 -4.00
N LEU A 392 32.80 -6.27 -4.22
CA LEU A 392 32.38 -7.47 -4.95
C LEU A 392 32.10 -7.18 -6.42
N GLY A 393 32.52 -8.07 -7.30
CA GLY A 393 32.35 -7.92 -8.74
C GLY A 393 33.09 -9.01 -9.51
N PRO A 394 33.73 -8.69 -10.66
CA PRO A 394 33.80 -7.37 -11.31
C PRO A 394 32.47 -6.91 -11.93
N GLU A 395 31.57 -7.85 -12.25
CA GLU A 395 30.26 -7.57 -12.85
C GLU A 395 29.11 -8.15 -12.00
N GLY A 396 27.87 -8.06 -12.49
CA GLY A 396 26.70 -8.69 -11.85
C GLY A 396 26.34 -10.06 -12.44
N GLY A 397 25.51 -10.83 -11.74
CA GLY A 397 25.04 -12.14 -12.18
C GLY A 397 26.15 -13.19 -12.16
N ASP A 398 26.19 -14.07 -13.16
CA ASP A 398 27.18 -15.17 -13.24
C ASP A 398 28.63 -14.67 -13.35
N ALA A 399 28.82 -13.43 -13.82
CA ALA A 399 30.11 -12.78 -13.93
C ALA A 399 30.55 -12.08 -12.62
N GLY A 400 29.71 -12.06 -11.59
CA GLY A 400 30.00 -11.53 -10.27
C GLY A 400 30.58 -12.57 -9.30
N GLY A 401 30.41 -12.30 -8.01
CA GLY A 401 30.71 -13.26 -6.96
C GLY A 401 32.19 -13.43 -6.61
N GLU A 402 33.05 -12.48 -6.97
CA GLU A 402 34.47 -12.43 -6.59
C GLU A 402 34.77 -11.16 -5.80
N ILE A 403 35.77 -11.20 -4.91
CA ILE A 403 36.32 -9.99 -4.29
C ILE A 403 37.30 -9.36 -5.28
N VAL A 404 36.97 -8.17 -5.76
CA VAL A 404 37.80 -7.43 -6.71
C VAL A 404 38.89 -6.63 -5.99
N ALA A 405 38.54 -6.05 -4.85
CA ALA A 405 39.44 -5.29 -4.00
C ALA A 405 38.93 -5.26 -2.56
N GLU A 406 39.85 -5.22 -1.61
CA GLU A 406 39.56 -4.97 -0.20
C GLU A 406 40.66 -4.07 0.38
N GLY A 407 40.34 -3.21 1.35
CA GLY A 407 41.31 -2.28 1.90
C GLY A 407 40.69 -1.02 2.47
N ALA A 408 41.55 -0.08 2.87
CA ALA A 408 41.10 1.29 3.15
C ALA A 408 40.48 1.94 1.89
N PRO A 409 39.57 2.92 2.02
CA PRO A 409 38.97 3.59 0.86
C PRO A 409 39.99 4.12 -0.17
N ASP A 410 41.13 4.64 0.29
CA ASP A 410 42.21 5.13 -0.57
C ASP A 410 42.94 4.00 -1.32
N GLU A 411 42.97 2.79 -0.77
CA GLU A 411 43.60 1.61 -1.40
C GLU A 411 42.69 1.05 -2.49
N VAL A 412 41.39 0.87 -2.18
CA VAL A 412 40.38 0.47 -3.17
C VAL A 412 40.25 1.51 -4.28
N ALA A 413 40.34 2.80 -3.95
CA ALA A 413 40.37 3.89 -4.93
C ALA A 413 41.60 3.85 -5.85
N ARG A 414 42.67 3.12 -5.55
CA ARG A 414 43.81 2.93 -6.47
C ARG A 414 43.67 1.67 -7.32
N HIS A 415 42.74 0.77 -7.00
CA HIS A 415 42.58 -0.48 -7.72
C HIS A 415 42.00 -0.23 -9.13
N PRO A 416 42.65 -0.71 -10.21
CA PRO A 416 42.25 -0.38 -11.58
C PRO A 416 41.02 -1.18 -12.06
N ALA A 417 40.80 -2.38 -11.52
CA ALA A 417 39.68 -3.26 -11.90
C ALA A 417 38.40 -3.02 -11.07
N SER A 418 38.45 -2.19 -10.03
CA SER A 418 37.30 -1.90 -9.17
C SER A 418 36.48 -0.74 -9.75
N HIS A 419 35.22 -1.01 -10.09
CA HIS A 419 34.25 0.03 -10.48
C HIS A 419 34.02 1.03 -9.33
N THR A 420 33.97 0.54 -8.09
CA THR A 420 33.87 1.36 -6.89
C THR A 420 35.08 2.29 -6.76
N GLY A 421 36.29 1.77 -6.96
CA GLY A 421 37.51 2.56 -6.95
C GLY A 421 37.53 3.65 -8.03
N ALA A 422 37.00 3.36 -9.22
CA ALA A 422 36.84 4.35 -10.28
C ALA A 422 35.86 5.47 -9.91
N ALA A 423 34.73 5.12 -9.31
CA ALA A 423 33.73 6.09 -8.85
C ALA A 423 34.26 7.00 -7.73
N LEU A 424 34.98 6.43 -6.75
CA LEU A 424 35.60 7.20 -5.66
C LEU A 424 36.61 8.25 -6.18
N ARG A 425 37.43 7.90 -7.18
CA ARG A 425 38.36 8.84 -7.81
C ARG A 425 37.63 9.97 -8.53
N ALA A 426 36.62 9.65 -9.34
CA ALA A 426 35.86 10.64 -10.08
C ALA A 426 35.10 11.61 -9.15
N TYR A 427 34.53 11.08 -8.08
CA TYR A 427 33.81 11.88 -7.09
C TYR A 427 34.74 12.81 -6.28
N ALA A 428 35.94 12.33 -5.92
CA ALA A 428 36.96 13.17 -5.29
C ALA A 428 37.42 14.33 -6.19
N GLN A 429 37.55 14.10 -7.50
CA GLN A 429 37.88 15.14 -8.48
C GLN A 429 36.74 16.16 -8.62
N ALA A 430 35.48 15.70 -8.72
CA ALA A 430 34.31 16.56 -8.86
C ALA A 430 34.09 17.51 -7.66
N LEU A 431 34.47 17.08 -6.45
CA LEU A 431 34.42 17.90 -5.24
C LEU A 431 35.64 18.83 -5.06
N GLY A 432 36.75 18.57 -5.73
CA GLY A 432 38.03 19.29 -5.59
C GLY A 432 38.17 20.57 -6.44
N GLU A 433 37.32 20.79 -7.44
CA GLU A 433 37.43 21.91 -8.40
C GLU A 433 36.68 23.19 -7.96
N ALA A 434 36.92 23.66 -6.73
CA ALA A 434 36.56 25.02 -6.32
C ALA A 434 37.77 26.00 -6.35
N GLY A 435 38.94 25.55 -6.81
CA GLY A 435 40.14 26.39 -6.82
C GLY A 435 41.23 25.89 -7.76
N HIS A 436 40.99 25.97 -9.08
CA HIS A 436 41.96 26.38 -10.11
C HIS A 436 41.39 26.11 -11.51
N ALA A 437 41.30 27.15 -12.32
CA ALA A 437 41.03 27.04 -13.73
C ALA A 437 42.27 26.48 -14.45
N ALA A 438 42.27 25.19 -14.81
CA ALA A 438 43.10 24.66 -15.90
C ALA A 438 42.67 23.22 -16.29
N GLN A 439 42.15 23.11 -17.52
CA GLN A 439 42.12 21.94 -18.42
C GLN A 439 41.65 20.57 -17.87
N GLU A 440 40.44 20.19 -18.29
CA GLU A 440 39.83 18.86 -18.17
C GLU A 440 40.76 17.71 -18.64
N PRO A 441 41.08 16.72 -17.80
CA PRO A 441 41.48 15.40 -18.26
C PRO A 441 40.23 14.55 -18.54
N GLN A 442 40.06 14.20 -19.81
CA GLN A 442 39.00 13.34 -20.32
C GLN A 442 38.95 11.99 -19.59
N LEU A 443 37.85 11.75 -18.88
CA LEU A 443 37.46 10.43 -18.39
C LEU A 443 37.29 9.46 -19.56
N LEU A 444 38.02 8.35 -19.51
CA LEU A 444 37.95 7.20 -20.40
C LEU A 444 36.60 6.46 -20.25
N TYR A 445 35.52 7.06 -20.76
CA TYR A 445 34.49 6.27 -21.42
C TYR A 445 34.86 6.21 -22.89
N LYS A 446 34.83 5.01 -23.48
CA LYS A 446 35.00 4.80 -24.92
C LYS A 446 34.17 5.83 -25.68
N LYS A 447 34.87 6.83 -26.22
CA LYS A 447 34.33 7.86 -27.09
C LYS A 447 34.08 7.18 -28.42
N GLU A 448 32.90 6.61 -28.60
CA GLU A 448 32.37 6.49 -29.95
C GLU A 448 32.47 7.89 -30.56
N LEU A 449 33.19 7.98 -31.68
CA LEU A 449 33.41 9.21 -32.42
C LEU A 449 32.08 9.96 -32.53
N PRO A 450 32.04 11.30 -32.35
CA PRO A 450 30.88 12.04 -32.78
C PRO A 450 30.80 11.84 -34.30
N ALA A 451 29.88 10.99 -34.73
CA ALA A 451 29.26 11.17 -36.03
C ALA A 451 28.85 12.65 -36.13
N PRO A 452 28.87 13.25 -37.34
CA PRO A 452 28.45 14.63 -37.51
C PRO A 452 27.18 14.82 -36.70
N ALA A 453 27.06 15.94 -35.99
CA ALA A 453 25.79 16.34 -35.42
C ALA A 453 24.80 16.50 -36.59
N THR A 454 24.24 15.39 -37.06
CA THR A 454 22.82 15.33 -37.33
C THR A 454 22.25 15.81 -36.03
N GLN A 455 21.82 17.07 -36.03
CA GLN A 455 20.71 17.50 -35.20
C GLN A 455 19.79 16.28 -35.14
N GLY A 456 19.81 15.54 -34.02
CA GLY A 456 18.73 14.60 -33.78
C GLY A 456 17.49 15.45 -33.98
N PRO A 457 16.51 15.02 -34.81
CA PRO A 457 15.35 15.85 -35.08
C PRO A 457 14.91 16.40 -33.73
N GLU A 458 14.80 17.73 -33.60
CA GLU A 458 14.22 18.35 -32.40
C GLU A 458 13.08 17.44 -32.00
N ALA A 459 13.18 16.76 -30.84
CA ALA A 459 12.35 15.58 -30.58
C ALA A 459 10.92 15.96 -30.91
N GLY A 460 10.44 15.47 -32.06
CA GLY A 460 9.22 16.00 -32.64
C GLY A 460 8.16 15.82 -31.58
N ASN A 461 7.24 16.76 -31.43
CA ASN A 461 6.08 16.52 -30.60
C ASN A 461 5.13 15.54 -31.31
N ALA A 462 5.63 14.35 -31.68
CA ALA A 462 5.02 13.33 -32.51
C ALA A 462 5.50 11.92 -32.12
N ILE A 463 4.70 10.92 -32.45
CA ILE A 463 4.99 9.49 -32.37
C ILE A 463 5.45 9.08 -33.76
N GLU A 464 6.72 8.75 -33.92
CA GLU A 464 7.31 8.40 -35.21
C GLU A 464 7.31 6.88 -35.37
N ILE A 465 6.68 6.37 -36.42
CA ILE A 465 6.70 4.95 -36.79
C ILE A 465 7.55 4.82 -38.05
N VAL A 466 8.62 4.03 -38.01
CA VAL A 466 9.58 3.88 -39.10
C VAL A 466 9.45 2.51 -39.76
N HIS A 467 9.19 2.52 -41.07
CA HIS A 467 9.11 1.35 -41.95
C HIS A 467 8.29 0.18 -41.38
N ALA A 468 7.04 0.43 -41.05
CA ALA A 468 6.08 -0.60 -40.65
C ALA A 468 5.78 -1.61 -41.77
N ARG A 469 5.86 -2.89 -41.42
CA ARG A 469 5.64 -4.06 -42.30
C ARG A 469 4.61 -5.05 -41.76
N GLU A 470 4.07 -4.80 -40.58
CA GLU A 470 3.02 -5.64 -39.98
C GLU A 470 1.86 -5.87 -40.97
N HIS A 471 1.42 -7.13 -41.07
CA HIS A 471 0.38 -7.60 -41.99
C HIS A 471 0.57 -7.16 -43.46
N ASN A 472 -0.21 -6.18 -43.93
CA ASN A 472 -0.21 -5.72 -45.32
C ASN A 472 0.48 -4.36 -45.51
N LEU A 473 1.12 -3.80 -44.48
CA LEU A 473 1.86 -2.53 -44.54
C LEU A 473 3.15 -2.68 -45.36
N LYS A 474 3.48 -1.66 -46.17
CA LYS A 474 4.56 -1.71 -47.16
C LYS A 474 5.69 -0.74 -46.83
N ASN A 475 6.43 -1.01 -45.75
CA ASN A 475 7.45 -0.10 -45.20
C ASN A 475 6.89 1.30 -44.95
N LEU A 476 5.69 1.37 -44.36
CA LEU A 476 5.01 2.63 -44.10
C LEU A 476 5.74 3.38 -42.98
N SER A 477 6.07 4.65 -43.21
CA SER A 477 6.54 5.55 -42.15
C SER A 477 5.56 6.69 -41.98
N VAL A 478 5.28 7.09 -40.75
CA VAL A 478 4.25 8.08 -40.40
C VAL A 478 4.59 8.77 -39.08
N ASP A 479 4.26 10.05 -38.97
CA ASP A 479 4.56 10.89 -37.81
C ASP A 479 3.24 11.37 -37.18
N ILE A 480 2.89 10.88 -36.00
CA ILE A 480 1.60 11.17 -35.36
C ILE A 480 1.77 12.24 -34.27
N PRO A 481 1.34 13.50 -34.46
CA PRO A 481 1.45 14.55 -33.44
C PRO A 481 0.88 14.17 -32.07
N ARG A 482 1.68 14.39 -31.02
CA ARG A 482 1.30 14.15 -29.62
C ARG A 482 0.44 15.29 -29.07
N GLY A 483 -0.47 14.93 -28.17
CA GLY A 483 -1.39 15.88 -27.54
C GLY A 483 -2.44 16.46 -28.51
N LYS A 484 -2.62 15.82 -29.67
CA LYS A 484 -3.58 16.21 -30.69
C LYS A 484 -4.62 15.12 -30.93
N PHE A 485 -5.72 15.53 -31.56
CA PHE A 485 -6.73 14.64 -32.11
C PHE A 485 -6.34 14.17 -33.52
N ASN A 486 -5.76 12.96 -33.61
CA ASN A 486 -5.33 12.34 -34.86
C ASN A 486 -6.38 11.35 -35.38
N VAL A 487 -6.66 11.37 -36.68
CA VAL A 487 -7.58 10.44 -37.34
C VAL A 487 -6.85 9.65 -38.42
N ILE A 488 -7.03 8.33 -38.43
CA ILE A 488 -6.56 7.43 -39.50
C ILE A 488 -7.76 7.03 -40.35
N THR A 489 -7.71 7.33 -41.64
CA THR A 489 -8.77 7.02 -42.60
C THR A 489 -8.26 6.21 -43.80
N GLY A 490 -9.18 5.82 -44.68
CA GLY A 490 -8.87 5.04 -45.89
C GLY A 490 -9.80 3.83 -46.08
N VAL A 491 -9.72 3.14 -47.22
CA VAL A 491 -10.68 2.05 -47.55
C VAL A 491 -10.59 0.86 -46.59
N SER A 492 -11.68 0.09 -46.42
CA SER A 492 -11.68 -1.11 -45.57
C SER A 492 -10.58 -2.09 -46.00
N GLY A 493 -9.82 -2.62 -45.03
CA GLY A 493 -8.66 -3.48 -45.29
C GLY A 493 -7.43 -2.77 -45.86
N SER A 494 -7.35 -1.42 -45.83
CA SER A 494 -6.17 -0.69 -46.29
C SER A 494 -4.96 -0.78 -45.35
N GLY A 495 -5.15 -1.19 -44.09
CA GLY A 495 -4.08 -1.28 -43.07
C GLY A 495 -4.25 -0.34 -41.87
N LYS A 496 -5.40 0.33 -41.71
CA LYS A 496 -5.67 1.28 -40.62
C LYS A 496 -5.60 0.65 -39.22
N SER A 497 -6.36 -0.43 -39.01
CA SER A 497 -6.39 -1.14 -37.73
C SER A 497 -5.02 -1.75 -37.42
N THR A 498 -4.28 -2.18 -38.43
CA THR A 498 -2.90 -2.65 -38.27
C THR A 498 -1.96 -1.56 -37.77
N LEU A 499 -2.04 -0.35 -38.33
CA LEU A 499 -1.25 0.77 -37.83
C LEU A 499 -1.64 1.16 -36.40
N ALA A 500 -2.94 1.25 -36.12
CA ALA A 500 -3.46 1.74 -34.85
C ALA A 500 -3.35 0.73 -33.70
N PHE A 501 -3.78 -0.52 -33.91
CA PHE A 501 -3.87 -1.53 -32.86
C PHE A 501 -2.66 -2.46 -32.85
N ASP A 502 -2.33 -3.06 -34.00
CA ASP A 502 -1.28 -4.08 -34.06
C ASP A 502 0.12 -3.49 -33.83
N ILE A 503 0.34 -2.24 -34.23
CA ILE A 503 1.60 -1.51 -34.01
C ILE A 503 1.51 -0.55 -32.83
N LEU A 504 0.74 0.53 -32.96
CA LEU A 504 0.78 1.64 -32.00
C LEU A 504 0.30 1.18 -30.62
N PHE A 505 -0.91 0.64 -30.49
CA PHE A 505 -1.42 0.18 -29.21
C PHE A 505 -0.53 -0.90 -28.58
N ASN A 506 -0.20 -1.97 -29.33
CA ASN A 506 0.61 -3.08 -28.81
C ASN A 506 2.01 -2.63 -28.38
N GLU A 507 2.69 -1.78 -29.14
CA GLU A 507 4.03 -1.30 -28.78
C GLU A 507 4.00 -0.41 -27.53
N GLY A 508 2.99 0.46 -27.40
CA GLY A 508 2.81 1.28 -26.20
C GLY A 508 2.51 0.45 -24.95
N GLN A 509 1.65 -0.56 -25.08
CA GLN A 509 1.28 -1.46 -23.98
C GLN A 509 2.48 -2.32 -23.58
N ARG A 510 3.22 -2.87 -24.55
CA ARG A 510 4.43 -3.67 -24.31
C ARG A 510 5.48 -2.86 -23.54
N ARG A 511 5.79 -1.64 -23.99
CA ARG A 511 6.77 -0.77 -23.30
C ARG A 511 6.34 -0.41 -21.88
N TYR A 512 5.04 -0.16 -21.67
CA TYR A 512 4.51 0.08 -20.34
C TYR A 512 4.65 -1.16 -19.44
N LEU A 513 4.25 -2.34 -19.92
CA LEU A 513 4.38 -3.59 -19.16
C LEU A 513 5.84 -3.97 -18.87
N GLU A 514 6.77 -3.63 -19.77
CA GLU A 514 8.21 -3.83 -19.56
C GLU A 514 8.77 -2.99 -18.41
N SER A 515 8.11 -1.88 -18.05
CA SER A 515 8.47 -1.05 -16.90
C SER A 515 8.01 -1.60 -15.55
N LEU A 516 7.12 -2.60 -15.55
CA LEU A 516 6.63 -3.23 -14.32
C LEU A 516 7.69 -4.15 -13.69
N ASN A 517 7.56 -4.40 -12.39
CA ASN A 517 8.49 -5.27 -11.66
C ASN A 517 8.53 -6.71 -12.24
N ALA A 518 9.60 -7.45 -11.93
CA ALA A 518 9.83 -8.77 -12.52
C ALA A 518 8.69 -9.78 -12.25
N TYR A 519 8.05 -9.69 -11.08
CA TYR A 519 6.91 -10.52 -10.71
C TYR A 519 5.66 -10.22 -11.56
N ALA A 520 5.27 -8.96 -11.72
CA ALA A 520 4.13 -8.58 -12.55
C ALA A 520 4.32 -8.97 -14.02
N ARG A 521 5.56 -8.89 -14.52
CA ARG A 521 5.93 -9.37 -15.87
C ARG A 521 5.79 -10.89 -16.06
N SER A 522 5.83 -11.68 -14.98
CA SER A 522 5.63 -13.13 -15.06
C SER A 522 4.16 -13.54 -15.19
N ILE A 523 3.23 -12.67 -14.76
CA ILE A 523 1.78 -12.92 -14.77
C ILE A 523 1.16 -12.42 -16.08
N VAL A 524 1.65 -11.30 -16.62
CA VAL A 524 1.12 -10.66 -17.82
C VAL A 524 2.06 -10.93 -18.98
N GLN A 525 1.64 -11.74 -19.95
CA GLN A 525 2.37 -11.91 -21.20
C GLN A 525 2.25 -10.64 -22.05
N PRO A 526 3.36 -9.95 -22.38
CA PRO A 526 3.30 -8.81 -23.29
C PRO A 526 2.85 -9.27 -24.67
N ALA A 527 2.21 -8.37 -25.43
CA ALA A 527 1.96 -8.61 -26.85
C ALA A 527 3.28 -8.88 -27.60
N GLY A 528 3.20 -9.65 -28.68
CA GLY A 528 4.34 -9.86 -29.58
C GLY A 528 4.90 -8.53 -30.09
N ARG A 529 6.20 -8.49 -30.38
CA ARG A 529 6.80 -7.29 -30.98
C ARG A 529 6.25 -7.11 -32.41
N PRO A 530 5.73 -5.92 -32.75
CA PRO A 530 5.29 -5.66 -34.13
C PRO A 530 6.47 -5.60 -35.09
N GLU A 531 6.22 -5.90 -36.36
CA GLU A 531 7.17 -5.83 -37.48
C GLU A 531 7.37 -4.38 -37.95
N VAL A 532 8.23 -3.65 -37.23
CA VAL A 532 8.61 -2.25 -37.49
C VAL A 532 10.12 -2.09 -37.30
N ASP A 533 10.76 -1.12 -37.99
CA ASP A 533 12.18 -0.83 -37.75
C ASP A 533 12.36 -0.14 -36.39
N ALA A 534 11.53 0.87 -36.13
CA ALA A 534 11.55 1.62 -34.88
C ALA A 534 10.21 2.35 -34.65
N VAL A 535 9.90 2.58 -33.38
CA VAL A 535 8.82 3.47 -32.95
C VAL A 535 9.38 4.43 -31.90
N TYR A 536 9.30 5.74 -32.13
CA TYR A 536 9.80 6.77 -31.21
C TYR A 536 8.64 7.58 -30.61
N GLY A 537 8.86 8.20 -29.45
CA GLY A 537 7.88 9.11 -28.84
C GLY A 537 6.57 8.49 -28.32
N ILE A 538 6.44 7.16 -28.30
CA ILE A 538 5.18 6.49 -27.94
C ILE A 538 4.86 6.57 -26.43
N PRO A 539 3.71 7.11 -26.02
CA PRO A 539 3.26 7.11 -24.62
C PRO A 539 2.66 5.74 -24.22
N PRO A 540 2.32 5.53 -22.93
CA PRO A 540 1.44 4.43 -22.53
C PRO A 540 0.13 4.50 -23.33
N THR A 541 -0.32 3.37 -23.86
CA THR A 541 -1.48 3.29 -24.76
C THR A 541 -2.68 2.64 -24.08
N VAL A 542 -3.88 3.09 -24.45
CA VAL A 542 -5.17 2.51 -24.03
C VAL A 542 -6.05 2.31 -25.26
N ALA A 543 -6.50 1.07 -25.50
CA ALA A 543 -7.40 0.74 -26.60
C ALA A 543 -8.87 0.85 -26.18
N ILE A 544 -9.68 1.43 -27.07
CA ILE A 544 -11.14 1.42 -27.01
C ILE A 544 -11.65 0.78 -28.32
N GLU A 545 -11.71 -0.55 -28.33
CA GLU A 545 -12.14 -1.35 -29.48
C GLU A 545 -13.66 -1.50 -29.61
N GLN A 546 -14.11 -1.83 -30.82
CA GLN A 546 -15.49 -2.21 -31.15
C GLN A 546 -15.94 -3.54 -30.54
N ARG A 547 -15.02 -4.46 -30.24
CA ARG A 547 -15.36 -5.76 -29.64
C ARG A 547 -15.82 -5.55 -28.21
N LEU A 548 -17.11 -5.33 -28.08
CA LEU A 548 -17.83 -5.25 -26.83
C LEU A 548 -17.64 -6.59 -26.10
N SER A 549 -16.76 -6.62 -25.11
CA SER A 549 -17.05 -7.42 -23.92
C SER A 549 -18.32 -6.83 -23.33
N ARG A 550 -19.47 -7.31 -23.81
CA ARG A 550 -20.76 -7.03 -23.19
C ARG A 550 -20.63 -7.62 -21.80
N GLY A 551 -20.53 -6.75 -20.79
CA GLY A 551 -20.47 -7.20 -19.40
C GLY A 551 -21.60 -8.21 -19.15
N GLY A 552 -21.28 -9.23 -18.35
CA GLY A 552 -22.21 -10.32 -18.03
C GLY A 552 -23.53 -9.86 -17.42
N ARG A 553 -24.49 -10.76 -17.18
CA ARG A 553 -25.83 -10.37 -16.68
C ARG A 553 -25.82 -9.72 -15.29
N LYS A 554 -24.74 -9.93 -14.52
CA LYS A 554 -24.50 -9.28 -13.22
C LYS A 554 -23.86 -7.88 -13.37
N SER A 555 -23.34 -7.54 -14.55
CA SER A 555 -22.78 -6.22 -14.85
C SER A 555 -23.89 -5.18 -15.07
N THR A 556 -23.66 -3.98 -14.58
CA THR A 556 -24.56 -2.81 -14.66
C THR A 556 -23.79 -1.57 -15.10
N VAL A 557 -24.51 -0.48 -15.40
CA VAL A 557 -23.90 0.83 -15.65
C VAL A 557 -23.00 1.23 -14.47
N GLY A 558 -23.48 1.09 -13.23
CA GLY A 558 -22.73 1.45 -12.02
C GLY A 558 -21.46 0.63 -11.81
N THR A 559 -21.46 -0.66 -12.16
CA THR A 559 -20.25 -1.49 -12.02
C THR A 559 -19.25 -1.21 -13.14
N THR A 560 -19.72 -0.95 -14.37
CA THR A 560 -18.85 -0.68 -15.54
C THR A 560 -18.18 0.70 -15.45
N THR A 561 -18.87 1.66 -14.82
CA THR A 561 -18.35 3.02 -14.56
C THR A 561 -17.60 3.13 -13.24
N GLU A 562 -17.53 2.02 -12.50
CA GLU A 562 -16.99 1.92 -11.15
C GLU A 562 -17.66 2.79 -10.07
N VAL A 563 -18.64 3.61 -10.40
CA VAL A 563 -19.42 4.41 -9.45
C VAL A 563 -19.98 3.54 -8.32
N TRP A 564 -20.41 2.32 -8.66
CA TRP A 564 -20.93 1.36 -7.69
C TRP A 564 -19.90 0.98 -6.61
N HIS A 565 -18.60 0.91 -6.93
CA HIS A 565 -17.56 0.57 -5.95
C HIS A 565 -17.45 1.64 -4.86
N PHE A 566 -17.46 2.90 -5.25
CA PHE A 566 -17.44 4.03 -4.31
C PHE A 566 -18.74 4.12 -3.49
N LEU A 567 -19.89 3.88 -4.12
CA LEU A 567 -21.17 3.83 -3.39
C LEU A 567 -21.19 2.72 -2.33
N ARG A 568 -20.68 1.52 -2.65
CA ARG A 568 -20.57 0.42 -1.68
C ARG A 568 -19.71 0.84 -0.49
N LEU A 569 -18.57 1.48 -0.73
CA LEU A 569 -17.69 1.94 0.34
C LEU A 569 -18.35 3.03 1.19
N LEU A 570 -19.05 3.98 0.56
CA LEU A 570 -19.82 5.02 1.25
C LEU A 570 -20.87 4.42 2.19
N TYR A 571 -21.67 3.46 1.72
CA TYR A 571 -22.72 2.82 2.51
C TYR A 571 -22.18 1.92 3.64
N VAL A 572 -21.02 1.30 3.45
CA VAL A 572 -20.37 0.54 4.54
C VAL A 572 -19.95 1.46 5.67
N LYS A 573 -19.38 2.63 5.33
CA LYS A 573 -18.79 3.53 6.33
C LYS A 573 -19.81 4.45 6.97
N LEU A 574 -20.79 4.94 6.20
CA LEU A 574 -21.76 5.96 6.64
C LEU A 574 -23.21 5.44 6.73
N GLY A 575 -23.50 4.26 6.18
CA GLY A 575 -24.86 3.74 6.15
C GLY A 575 -25.32 3.25 7.52
N VAL A 576 -26.54 3.65 7.90
CA VAL A 576 -27.24 3.14 9.08
C VAL A 576 -28.04 1.90 8.68
N GLN A 577 -27.67 0.76 9.26
CA GLN A 577 -28.41 -0.49 9.09
C GLN A 577 -29.79 -0.34 9.76
N HIS A 578 -30.84 -0.74 9.07
CA HIS A 578 -32.18 -0.89 9.62
C HIS A 578 -32.59 -2.36 9.62
N CYS A 579 -33.53 -2.69 10.51
CA CYS A 579 -34.03 -4.04 10.64
C CYS A 579 -34.93 -4.41 9.45
N VAL A 580 -34.70 -5.59 8.87
CA VAL A 580 -35.51 -6.10 7.74
C VAL A 580 -36.94 -6.50 8.13
N HIS A 581 -37.23 -6.66 9.43
CA HIS A 581 -38.53 -7.10 9.91
C HIS A 581 -39.44 -5.94 10.34
N ASP A 582 -38.87 -4.94 11.01
CA ASP A 582 -39.63 -3.83 11.61
C ASP A 582 -39.16 -2.44 11.16
N GLY A 583 -38.07 -2.35 10.40
CA GLY A 583 -37.55 -1.09 9.89
C GLY A 583 -36.89 -0.19 10.94
N ALA A 584 -36.73 -0.61 12.20
CA ALA A 584 -36.06 0.21 13.20
C ALA A 584 -34.55 0.31 12.92
N ALA A 585 -33.98 1.48 13.21
CA ALA A 585 -32.53 1.68 13.15
C ALA A 585 -31.83 0.67 14.07
N VAL A 586 -30.85 -0.04 13.53
CA VAL A 586 -30.08 -1.03 14.24
C VAL A 586 -29.04 -0.29 15.07
N LEU A 587 -29.25 -0.29 16.38
CA LEU A 587 -28.44 0.45 17.33
C LEU A 587 -27.54 -0.51 18.13
N PRO A 588 -26.44 0.01 18.70
CA PRO A 588 -25.74 -0.69 19.77
C PRO A 588 -26.72 -0.98 20.91
N GLN A 589 -26.69 -2.20 21.44
CA GLN A 589 -27.45 -2.56 22.64
C GLN A 589 -26.50 -2.92 23.78
N SER A 590 -26.86 -2.54 25.00
CA SER A 590 -26.11 -2.94 26.19
C SER A 590 -26.14 -4.47 26.37
N ALA A 591 -25.09 -5.04 26.96
CA ALA A 591 -25.07 -6.45 27.36
C ALA A 591 -26.25 -6.84 28.26
N GLU A 592 -26.70 -5.93 29.12
CA GLU A 592 -27.92 -6.06 29.95
C GLU A 592 -29.18 -6.33 29.11
N ARG A 593 -29.36 -5.60 28.01
CA ARG A 593 -30.50 -5.77 27.10
C ARG A 593 -30.46 -7.12 26.38
N ILE A 594 -29.27 -7.57 25.97
CA ILE A 594 -29.09 -8.90 25.39
C ILE A 594 -29.45 -9.97 26.42
N ALA A 595 -28.97 -9.87 27.66
CA ALA A 595 -29.31 -10.82 28.72
C ALA A 595 -30.83 -10.92 28.95
N ALA A 596 -31.52 -9.77 28.98
CA ALA A 596 -32.98 -9.73 29.12
C ALA A 596 -33.72 -10.41 27.96
N GLN A 597 -33.25 -10.20 26.72
CA GLN A 597 -33.82 -10.86 25.53
C GLN A 597 -33.64 -12.39 25.58
N LEU A 598 -32.46 -12.85 26.01
CA LEU A 598 -32.21 -14.28 26.15
C LEU A 598 -33.14 -14.91 27.19
N LEU A 599 -33.29 -14.25 28.35
CA LEU A 599 -34.21 -14.68 29.42
C LEU A 599 -35.67 -14.74 28.97
N GLN A 600 -36.10 -13.82 28.11
CA GLN A 600 -37.47 -13.77 27.60
C GLN A 600 -37.72 -14.81 26.51
N ARG A 601 -36.82 -14.90 25.52
CA ARG A 601 -37.03 -15.67 24.29
C ARG A 601 -36.76 -17.17 24.45
N TYR A 602 -35.74 -17.51 25.23
CA TYR A 602 -35.31 -18.90 25.42
C TYR A 602 -35.69 -19.48 26.77
N ARG A 603 -36.65 -18.86 27.46
CA ARG A 603 -37.10 -19.30 28.80
C ARG A 603 -37.45 -20.79 28.79
N GLY A 604 -36.80 -21.56 29.66
CA GLY A 604 -37.00 -23.00 29.78
C GLY A 604 -36.26 -23.84 28.74
N GLN A 605 -35.46 -23.23 27.86
CA GLN A 605 -34.62 -23.91 26.87
C GLN A 605 -33.15 -23.86 27.29
N THR A 606 -32.36 -24.82 26.80
CA THR A 606 -30.89 -24.80 26.95
C THR A 606 -30.28 -24.17 25.70
N ILE A 607 -29.44 -23.16 25.89
CA ILE A 607 -28.75 -22.45 24.80
C ILE A 607 -27.23 -22.55 24.96
N GLY A 608 -26.53 -22.51 23.83
CA GLY A 608 -25.08 -22.37 23.76
C GLY A 608 -24.68 -20.94 23.43
N LEU A 609 -23.85 -20.32 24.26
CA LEU A 609 -23.22 -19.03 24.00
C LEU A 609 -21.88 -19.27 23.30
N LEU A 610 -21.76 -18.80 22.06
CA LEU A 610 -20.58 -18.94 21.22
C LEU A 610 -19.99 -17.55 20.91
N ALA A 611 -18.68 -17.40 21.00
CA ALA A 611 -17.99 -16.19 20.59
C ALA A 611 -17.41 -16.36 19.17
N PRO A 612 -17.89 -15.62 18.16
CA PRO A 612 -17.35 -15.74 16.81
C PRO A 612 -15.92 -15.18 16.75
N LEU A 613 -14.95 -16.04 16.46
CA LEU A 613 -13.54 -15.67 16.29
C LEU A 613 -13.21 -15.32 14.84
N VAL A 614 -13.80 -16.07 13.90
CA VAL A 614 -13.65 -15.89 12.44
C VAL A 614 -15.01 -16.09 11.79
N VAL A 615 -15.36 -15.26 10.82
CA VAL A 615 -16.63 -15.38 10.08
C VAL A 615 -16.37 -15.19 8.59
N GLY A 616 -16.59 -16.24 7.79
CA GLY A 616 -16.51 -16.19 6.32
C GLY A 616 -15.17 -15.69 5.78
N ARG A 617 -14.04 -16.14 6.34
CA ARG A 617 -12.69 -15.73 5.90
C ARG A 617 -11.79 -16.91 5.58
N LYS A 618 -10.97 -16.77 4.52
CA LYS A 618 -9.94 -17.73 4.13
C LYS A 618 -8.71 -17.60 5.02
N GLY A 619 -8.10 -18.72 5.40
CA GLY A 619 -6.88 -18.70 6.19
C GLY A 619 -6.58 -20.01 6.91
N VAL A 620 -5.37 -20.10 7.45
CA VAL A 620 -4.98 -21.17 8.36
C VAL A 620 -5.22 -20.66 9.78
N TYR A 621 -6.06 -21.35 10.55
CA TYR A 621 -6.47 -20.92 11.88
C TYR A 621 -6.08 -21.92 12.99
N THR A 622 -5.05 -22.73 12.77
CA THR A 622 -4.54 -23.68 13.77
C THR A 622 -4.13 -22.98 15.07
N GLU A 623 -3.64 -21.74 14.97
CA GLU A 623 -3.27 -20.90 16.12
C GLU A 623 -4.44 -20.62 17.06
N LEU A 624 -5.69 -20.62 16.57
CA LEU A 624 -6.87 -20.41 17.42
C LEU A 624 -7.10 -21.59 18.36
N ALA A 625 -6.86 -22.81 17.91
CA ALA A 625 -6.92 -24.00 18.76
C ALA A 625 -5.80 -23.99 19.80
N ASP A 626 -4.59 -23.60 19.41
CA ASP A 626 -3.45 -23.44 20.33
C ASP A 626 -3.67 -22.31 21.35
N TRP A 627 -4.41 -21.27 20.98
CA TRP A 627 -4.83 -20.20 21.88
C TRP A 627 -5.95 -20.63 22.84
N ALA A 628 -6.91 -21.43 22.36
CA ALA A 628 -8.10 -21.85 23.11
C ALA A 628 -7.78 -22.94 24.15
N ARG A 629 -6.92 -23.90 23.80
CA ARG A 629 -6.52 -25.04 24.66
C ARG A 629 -5.98 -24.63 26.05
N PRO A 630 -4.97 -23.76 26.20
CA PRO A 630 -4.44 -23.37 27.51
C PRO A 630 -5.44 -22.56 28.36
N ARG A 631 -6.54 -22.09 27.75
CA ARG A 631 -7.63 -21.36 28.43
C ARG A 631 -8.78 -22.27 28.86
N GLY A 632 -8.63 -23.59 28.68
CA GLY A 632 -9.60 -24.59 29.13
C GLY A 632 -10.72 -24.90 28.14
N PHE A 633 -10.65 -24.39 26.90
CA PHE A 633 -11.65 -24.69 25.87
C PHE A 633 -11.33 -26.01 25.17
N THR A 634 -12.26 -26.95 25.22
CA THR A 634 -12.08 -28.32 24.68
C THR A 634 -12.41 -28.43 23.20
N HIS A 635 -13.29 -27.57 22.67
CA HIS A 635 -13.75 -27.60 21.28
C HIS A 635 -13.81 -26.19 20.68
N LEU A 636 -13.70 -26.12 19.35
CA LEU A 636 -14.08 -24.97 18.53
C LEU A 636 -15.14 -25.43 17.54
N ARG A 637 -16.11 -24.59 17.23
CA ARG A 637 -17.11 -24.88 16.21
C ARG A 637 -16.67 -24.27 14.88
N VAL A 638 -16.40 -25.10 13.88
CA VAL A 638 -15.88 -24.70 12.56
C VAL A 638 -16.89 -25.11 11.49
N ASP A 639 -17.43 -24.13 10.76
CA ASP A 639 -18.45 -24.34 9.72
C ASP A 639 -19.64 -25.20 10.18
N GLY A 640 -20.01 -25.02 11.45
CA GLY A 640 -21.07 -25.77 12.12
C GLY A 640 -20.59 -27.01 12.88
N GLU A 641 -19.38 -27.51 12.64
CA GLU A 641 -18.81 -28.71 13.26
C GLU A 641 -18.04 -28.44 14.55
N PHE A 642 -18.36 -29.14 15.65
CA PHE A 642 -17.58 -29.05 16.90
C PHE A 642 -16.32 -29.91 16.83
N LEU A 643 -15.18 -29.28 16.57
CA LEU A 643 -13.88 -29.93 16.45
C LEU A 643 -13.08 -29.78 17.75
N PRO A 644 -12.37 -30.84 18.21
CA PRO A 644 -11.56 -30.78 19.43
C PRO A 644 -10.36 -29.85 19.26
N THR A 645 -10.03 -29.06 20.28
CA THR A 645 -8.83 -28.20 20.28
C THR A 645 -7.53 -29.00 20.36
N THR A 646 -7.61 -30.23 20.86
CA THR A 646 -6.48 -31.17 20.88
C THR A 646 -6.52 -32.06 19.64
N GLY A 647 -5.44 -32.07 18.87
CA GLY A 647 -5.43 -32.75 17.56
C GLY A 647 -6.26 -32.02 16.50
N PHE A 648 -6.38 -30.69 16.61
CA PHE A 648 -7.20 -29.88 15.72
C PHE A 648 -6.82 -30.08 14.24
N PRO A 649 -7.77 -30.41 13.36
CA PRO A 649 -7.48 -30.77 11.99
C PRO A 649 -7.01 -29.56 11.16
N ARG A 650 -6.21 -29.82 10.12
CA ARG A 650 -5.84 -28.80 9.14
C ARG A 650 -7.04 -28.48 8.25
N ILE A 651 -7.61 -27.31 8.45
CA ILE A 651 -8.64 -26.72 7.59
C ILE A 651 -8.02 -26.13 6.31
N ASP A 652 -8.82 -26.06 5.24
CA ASP A 652 -8.36 -25.65 3.92
C ASP A 652 -8.13 -24.14 3.84
N ARG A 653 -6.86 -23.73 3.67
CA ARG A 653 -6.48 -22.32 3.59
C ARG A 653 -7.15 -21.54 2.46
N PHE A 654 -7.67 -22.21 1.43
CA PHE A 654 -8.27 -21.58 0.26
C PHE A 654 -9.80 -21.45 0.34
N LYS A 655 -10.44 -22.02 1.37
CA LYS A 655 -11.88 -21.95 1.62
C LYS A 655 -12.21 -20.94 2.73
N GLU A 656 -13.38 -20.32 2.61
CA GLU A 656 -13.89 -19.43 3.66
C GLU A 656 -14.39 -20.26 4.83
N HIS A 657 -13.94 -19.94 6.04
CA HIS A 657 -14.32 -20.64 7.26
C HIS A 657 -15.01 -19.69 8.26
N THR A 658 -15.93 -20.23 9.05
CA THR A 658 -16.52 -19.60 10.23
C THR A 658 -16.13 -20.40 11.47
N ILE A 659 -15.43 -19.76 12.41
CA ILE A 659 -14.91 -20.38 13.63
C ILE A 659 -15.47 -19.68 14.84
N GLU A 660 -16.16 -20.43 15.68
CA GLU A 660 -16.84 -19.95 16.89
C GLU A 660 -16.26 -20.67 18.12
N LEU A 661 -16.05 -19.93 19.20
CA LEU A 661 -15.58 -20.44 20.49
C LEU A 661 -16.78 -20.74 21.39
N PRO A 662 -17.05 -22.00 21.76
CA PRO A 662 -18.10 -22.32 22.73
C PRO A 662 -17.71 -21.84 24.13
N VAL A 663 -18.41 -20.82 24.65
CA VAL A 663 -18.10 -20.22 25.94
C VAL A 663 -18.83 -20.91 27.08
N MET A 664 -20.12 -21.18 26.90
CA MET A 664 -20.94 -21.87 27.91
C MET A 664 -22.21 -22.43 27.28
N SER A 665 -22.72 -23.55 27.81
CA SER A 665 -24.09 -24.02 27.58
C SER A 665 -24.85 -24.03 28.91
N LEU A 666 -26.04 -23.43 28.95
CA LEU A 666 -26.83 -23.37 30.17
C LEU A 666 -28.35 -23.31 29.90
N PRO A 667 -29.18 -23.85 30.82
CA PRO A 667 -30.62 -23.66 30.75
C PRO A 667 -30.99 -22.25 31.18
N VAL A 668 -31.79 -21.58 30.35
CA VAL A 668 -32.26 -20.22 30.57
C VAL A 668 -33.42 -20.25 31.55
N SER A 669 -33.12 -19.91 32.80
CA SER A 669 -34.08 -19.81 33.89
C SER A 669 -33.72 -18.66 34.82
N PRO A 670 -34.69 -18.12 35.60
CA PRO A 670 -34.41 -17.06 36.58
C PRO A 670 -33.31 -17.45 37.59
N GLY A 671 -33.19 -18.74 37.94
CA GLY A 671 -32.16 -19.22 38.87
C GLY A 671 -30.72 -19.14 38.34
N ASN A 672 -30.54 -19.14 37.01
CA ASN A 672 -29.22 -19.11 36.36
C ASN A 672 -28.88 -17.73 35.76
N GLU A 673 -29.66 -16.70 36.09
CA GLU A 673 -29.56 -15.38 35.48
C GLU A 673 -28.19 -14.72 35.70
N VAL A 674 -27.59 -14.87 36.90
CA VAL A 674 -26.25 -14.34 37.20
C VAL A 674 -25.19 -15.00 36.31
N GLN A 675 -25.22 -16.33 36.22
CA GLN A 675 -24.28 -17.11 35.41
C GLN A 675 -24.45 -16.84 33.90
N LEU A 676 -25.70 -16.59 33.45
CA LEU A 676 -25.99 -16.17 32.09
C LEU A 676 -25.31 -14.83 31.78
N ARG A 677 -25.44 -13.82 32.66
CA ARG A 677 -24.81 -12.50 32.47
C ARG A 677 -23.28 -12.59 32.41
N GLU A 678 -22.66 -13.32 33.33
CA GLU A 678 -21.20 -13.49 33.36
C GLU A 678 -20.68 -14.22 32.11
N SER A 679 -21.38 -15.26 31.67
CA SER A 679 -21.00 -16.02 30.49
C SER A 679 -21.23 -15.23 29.20
N LEU A 680 -22.31 -14.45 29.15
CA LEU A 680 -22.58 -13.51 28.06
C LEU A 680 -21.50 -12.43 27.97
N ALA A 681 -21.08 -11.84 29.09
CA ALA A 681 -20.01 -10.86 29.11
C ALA A 681 -18.70 -11.42 28.55
N ARG A 682 -18.32 -12.64 28.95
CA ARG A 682 -17.14 -13.35 28.41
C ARG A 682 -17.28 -13.65 26.92
N ALA A 683 -18.46 -14.08 26.48
CA ALA A 683 -18.70 -14.37 25.06
C ALA A 683 -18.63 -13.10 24.20
N LEU A 684 -19.20 -12.00 24.68
CA LEU A 684 -19.09 -10.69 24.04
C LEU A 684 -17.64 -10.18 24.04
N GLU A 685 -16.87 -10.39 25.09
CA GLU A 685 -15.45 -10.00 25.13
C GLU A 685 -14.63 -10.74 24.07
N HIS A 686 -14.72 -12.08 24.03
CA HIS A 686 -14.02 -12.89 23.04
C HIS A 686 -14.51 -12.65 21.61
N GLY A 687 -15.81 -12.44 21.42
CA GLY A 687 -16.45 -12.15 20.13
C GLY A 687 -16.43 -10.67 19.74
N LYS A 688 -15.66 -9.83 20.44
CA LYS A 688 -15.50 -8.38 20.18
C LYS A 688 -16.83 -7.63 20.04
N GLY A 689 -17.76 -7.91 20.94
CA GLY A 689 -19.08 -7.32 21.04
C GLY A 689 -20.18 -8.10 20.30
N VAL A 690 -19.87 -9.23 19.68
CA VAL A 690 -20.83 -10.15 19.03
C VAL A 690 -20.84 -11.47 19.78
N VAL A 691 -22.01 -12.09 19.92
CA VAL A 691 -22.21 -13.43 20.45
C VAL A 691 -23.17 -14.18 19.54
N HIS A 692 -22.86 -15.42 19.22
CA HIS A 692 -23.77 -16.33 18.53
C HIS A 692 -24.44 -17.20 19.57
N VAL A 693 -25.76 -17.29 19.52
CA VAL A 693 -26.58 -18.09 20.43
C VAL A 693 -27.10 -19.26 19.64
N LEU A 694 -26.69 -20.46 20.04
CA LEU A 694 -27.14 -21.72 19.47
C LEU A 694 -28.32 -22.24 20.30
N SER A 695 -29.52 -22.27 19.70
CA SER A 695 -30.71 -22.90 20.27
C SER A 695 -30.94 -24.29 19.67
N ASP A 696 -31.94 -25.02 20.18
CA ASP A 696 -32.34 -26.34 19.66
C ASP A 696 -31.22 -27.39 19.70
N LEU A 697 -30.51 -27.45 20.84
CA LEU A 697 -29.35 -28.33 21.06
C LEU A 697 -29.66 -29.83 21.18
N THR A 698 -30.88 -30.26 20.84
CA THR A 698 -31.31 -31.65 20.96
C THR A 698 -30.43 -32.55 20.11
N GLY A 699 -29.82 -33.57 20.72
CA GLY A 699 -28.94 -34.51 20.02
C GLY A 699 -27.48 -34.04 19.85
N LEU A 700 -27.13 -32.81 20.22
CA LEU A 700 -25.77 -32.29 20.08
C LEU A 700 -24.76 -33.09 20.93
N HIS A 701 -25.10 -33.38 22.19
CA HIS A 701 -24.21 -34.13 23.08
C HIS A 701 -23.92 -35.54 22.54
N ALA A 702 -24.96 -36.24 22.09
CA ALA A 702 -24.84 -37.58 21.51
C ALA A 702 -24.03 -37.57 20.20
N ALA A 703 -24.20 -36.55 19.35
CA ALA A 703 -23.42 -36.40 18.13
C ALA A 703 -21.93 -36.14 18.43
N MET A 704 -21.63 -35.30 19.43
CA MET A 704 -20.25 -35.03 19.87
C MET A 704 -19.57 -36.26 20.46
N GLU A 705 -20.28 -37.08 21.25
CA GLU A 705 -19.74 -38.33 21.82
C GLU A 705 -19.47 -39.40 20.75
N THR A 706 -20.32 -39.48 19.73
CA THR A 706 -20.21 -40.47 18.65
C THR A 706 -19.32 -40.02 17.49
N GLY A 707 -18.84 -38.77 17.49
CA GLY A 707 -18.10 -38.17 16.38
C GLY A 707 -18.94 -37.98 15.11
N ALA A 708 -20.26 -37.95 15.22
CA ALA A 708 -21.17 -37.69 14.11
C ALA A 708 -21.17 -36.20 13.72
N SER A 709 -21.56 -35.89 12.48
CA SER A 709 -21.64 -34.51 11.98
C SER A 709 -22.60 -33.66 12.82
N THR A 710 -22.13 -32.49 13.23
CA THR A 710 -22.85 -31.50 14.03
C THR A 710 -23.26 -30.26 13.23
N ALA A 711 -22.86 -30.14 11.95
CA ALA A 711 -23.13 -28.98 11.10
C ALA A 711 -24.62 -28.61 10.94
N GLY A 712 -25.53 -29.59 11.08
CA GLY A 712 -26.98 -29.38 10.98
C GLY A 712 -27.72 -29.27 12.33
N ILE A 713 -27.01 -29.31 13.46
CA ILE A 713 -27.63 -29.34 14.79
C ILE A 713 -27.74 -27.93 15.36
N GLY A 714 -28.96 -27.57 15.72
CA GLY A 714 -29.30 -26.29 16.34
C GLY A 714 -29.47 -25.14 15.36
N ARG A 715 -30.06 -24.05 15.85
CA ARG A 715 -30.25 -22.81 15.09
C ARG A 715 -29.39 -21.71 15.68
N VAL A 716 -28.57 -21.08 14.84
CA VAL A 716 -27.72 -19.96 15.25
C VAL A 716 -28.49 -18.66 15.10
N GLU A 717 -28.59 -17.91 16.18
CA GLU A 717 -29.02 -16.51 16.19
C GLU A 717 -27.87 -15.62 16.63
N VAL A 718 -27.68 -14.50 15.94
CA VAL A 718 -26.65 -13.54 16.30
C VAL A 718 -27.23 -12.55 17.29
N PHE A 719 -26.47 -12.25 18.35
CA PHE A 719 -26.68 -11.13 19.25
C PHE A 719 -25.47 -10.21 19.23
N SER A 720 -25.66 -8.91 19.15
CA SER A 720 -24.56 -7.95 19.05
C SER A 720 -24.80 -6.77 19.96
N THR A 721 -23.80 -6.43 20.78
CA THR A 721 -23.77 -5.15 21.50
C THR A 721 -23.52 -3.97 20.59
N LYS A 722 -23.03 -4.22 19.37
CA LYS A 722 -22.73 -3.20 18.38
C LYS A 722 -23.92 -2.87 17.49
N ARG A 723 -24.72 -3.88 17.12
CA ARG A 723 -25.77 -3.74 16.08
C ARG A 723 -26.95 -4.70 16.31
N ALA A 724 -28.01 -4.22 16.95
CA ALA A 724 -29.28 -4.94 17.04
C ALA A 724 -30.49 -4.04 16.88
N CYS A 725 -31.57 -4.65 16.38
CA CYS A 725 -32.84 -3.98 16.31
C CYS A 725 -33.38 -3.74 17.75
N PRO A 726 -33.75 -2.49 18.10
CA PRO A 726 -34.33 -2.20 19.40
C PRO A 726 -35.76 -2.74 19.56
N VAL A 727 -36.46 -3.06 18.47
CA VAL A 727 -37.87 -3.50 18.45
C VAL A 727 -37.96 -5.03 18.47
N CYS A 728 -37.53 -5.74 17.42
CA CYS A 728 -37.64 -7.20 17.35
C CYS A 728 -36.43 -7.98 17.91
N ALA A 729 -35.41 -7.29 18.43
CA ALA A 729 -34.18 -7.88 18.98
C ALA A 729 -33.27 -8.63 17.98
N THR A 730 -33.61 -8.67 16.69
CA THR A 730 -32.73 -9.25 15.67
C THR A 730 -31.39 -8.53 15.64
N SER A 731 -30.27 -9.27 15.76
CA SER A 731 -28.96 -8.66 15.59
C SER A 731 -28.37 -8.89 14.22
N TYR A 732 -27.52 -7.94 13.83
CA TYR A 732 -26.94 -7.86 12.50
C TYR A 732 -25.42 -7.95 12.58
N ALA A 733 -24.82 -8.53 11.54
CA ALA A 733 -23.38 -8.49 11.35
C ALA A 733 -22.90 -7.05 11.05
N GLU A 734 -21.60 -6.82 11.15
CA GLU A 734 -20.99 -5.58 10.70
C GLU A 734 -21.12 -5.43 9.17
N LEU A 735 -21.23 -4.19 8.69
CA LEU A 735 -21.32 -3.94 7.25
C LEU A 735 -20.00 -4.26 6.57
N ASP A 736 -20.07 -5.08 5.52
CA ASP A 736 -18.95 -5.46 4.67
C ASP A 736 -19.24 -4.96 3.24
N PRO A 737 -18.26 -4.41 2.50
CA PRO A 737 -18.47 -3.99 1.11
C PRO A 737 -19.04 -5.08 0.20
N ARG A 738 -18.81 -6.36 0.51
CA ARG A 738 -19.37 -7.51 -0.21
C ARG A 738 -20.90 -7.62 -0.05
N LEU A 739 -21.47 -7.10 1.04
CA LEU A 739 -22.91 -7.05 1.27
C LEU A 739 -23.64 -6.19 0.20
N PHE A 740 -22.94 -5.22 -0.38
CA PHE A 740 -23.50 -4.33 -1.40
C PHE A 740 -23.07 -4.71 -2.83
N SER A 741 -22.51 -5.91 -3.03
CA SER A 741 -22.05 -6.38 -4.34
C SER A 741 -23.06 -7.31 -5.00
N TYR A 742 -23.33 -7.09 -6.29
CA TYR A 742 -24.11 -8.01 -7.13
C TYR A 742 -23.37 -9.31 -7.44
N ASN A 743 -22.03 -9.29 -7.32
CA ASN A 743 -21.15 -10.40 -7.65
C ASN A 743 -20.74 -11.24 -6.43
N SER A 744 -21.30 -10.97 -5.25
CA SER A 744 -20.97 -11.71 -4.04
C SER A 744 -22.19 -12.37 -3.44
N LYS A 745 -22.02 -13.64 -3.03
CA LYS A 745 -23.05 -14.39 -2.29
C LYS A 745 -23.55 -13.68 -1.04
N HIS A 746 -22.70 -12.86 -0.43
CA HIS A 746 -23.02 -12.11 0.77
C HIS A 746 -24.04 -11.00 0.52
N GLY A 747 -24.07 -10.43 -0.68
CA GLY A 747 -24.89 -9.26 -1.00
C GLY A 747 -26.03 -9.51 -1.97
N TRP A 748 -25.88 -10.50 -2.87
CA TRP A 748 -26.84 -10.72 -3.94
C TRP A 748 -28.20 -11.23 -3.44
N CYS A 749 -29.26 -10.97 -4.20
CA CYS A 749 -30.56 -11.56 -3.93
C CYS A 749 -30.51 -13.07 -4.18
N PRO A 750 -30.91 -13.93 -3.23
CA PRO A 750 -30.78 -15.39 -3.35
C PRO A 750 -31.63 -15.98 -4.50
N ASP A 751 -32.70 -15.29 -4.90
CA ASP A 751 -33.60 -15.81 -5.96
C ASP A 751 -33.14 -15.51 -7.39
N CYS A 752 -32.34 -14.46 -7.58
CA CYS A 752 -31.84 -14.04 -8.90
C CYS A 752 -30.33 -14.04 -8.99
N VAL A 753 -29.61 -14.34 -7.90
CA VAL A 753 -28.15 -14.52 -7.91
C VAL A 753 -27.46 -13.25 -8.43
N GLY A 754 -27.99 -12.08 -8.05
CA GLY A 754 -27.44 -10.77 -8.44
C GLY A 754 -27.80 -10.27 -9.84
N THR A 755 -28.49 -11.06 -10.66
CA THR A 755 -28.89 -10.66 -12.02
C THR A 755 -30.06 -9.67 -12.08
N GLY A 756 -30.89 -9.61 -11.02
CA GLY A 756 -32.07 -8.75 -10.93
C GLY A 756 -33.28 -9.24 -11.71
N VAL A 757 -33.14 -10.28 -12.52
CA VAL A 757 -34.21 -10.83 -13.36
C VAL A 757 -34.76 -12.14 -12.79
N ARG A 758 -35.93 -12.57 -13.25
CA ARG A 758 -36.55 -13.83 -12.86
C ARG A 758 -35.81 -15.00 -13.52
N LEU A 759 -35.31 -15.92 -12.69
CA LEU A 759 -34.61 -17.14 -13.13
C LEU A 759 -35.46 -18.39 -12.85
N THR A 760 -35.35 -19.41 -13.72
CA THR A 760 -35.79 -20.77 -13.37
C THR A 760 -34.82 -21.42 -12.38
N LYS A 761 -35.17 -22.62 -11.88
CA LYS A 761 -34.33 -23.36 -10.92
C LYS A 761 -33.00 -23.79 -11.55
N GLU A 762 -33.03 -24.20 -12.81
CA GLU A 762 -31.87 -24.64 -13.60
C GLU A 762 -30.95 -23.45 -13.88
N GLN A 763 -31.50 -22.32 -14.33
CA GLN A 763 -30.76 -21.09 -14.60
C GLN A 763 -30.11 -20.53 -13.34
N ARG A 764 -30.82 -20.56 -12.21
CA ARG A 764 -30.29 -20.16 -10.90
C ARG A 764 -29.08 -21.00 -10.52
N LYS A 765 -29.14 -22.33 -10.70
CA LYS A 765 -28.03 -23.23 -10.37
C LYS A 765 -26.82 -22.99 -11.28
N ALA A 766 -27.04 -22.68 -12.56
CA ALA A 766 -25.96 -22.41 -13.51
C ALA A 766 -25.22 -21.09 -13.22
N LEU A 767 -25.93 -20.06 -12.74
CA LEU A 767 -25.37 -18.73 -12.46
C LEU A 767 -24.88 -18.56 -11.01
N ASP A 768 -25.05 -19.60 -10.18
CA ASP A 768 -24.61 -19.62 -8.79
C ASP A 768 -23.15 -20.08 -8.68
N ASP A 769 -22.26 -19.09 -8.66
CA ASP A 769 -20.82 -19.26 -8.52
C ASP A 769 -20.40 -19.87 -7.16
N SER A 770 -21.34 -20.12 -6.24
CA SER A 770 -21.06 -20.76 -4.94
C SER A 770 -21.05 -22.29 -5.00
N VAL A 771 -21.61 -22.89 -6.06
CA VAL A 771 -21.62 -24.33 -6.27
C VAL A 771 -20.35 -24.73 -7.02
N LEU A 772 -19.20 -24.68 -6.34
CA LEU A 772 -17.99 -25.29 -6.87
C LEU A 772 -18.24 -26.80 -7.04
N ALA A 773 -18.05 -27.29 -8.27
CA ALA A 773 -18.02 -28.72 -8.56
C ALA A 773 -17.01 -29.40 -7.61
N ALA A 774 -17.34 -30.60 -7.13
CA ALA A 774 -16.58 -31.39 -6.17
C ALA A 774 -15.19 -31.87 -6.64
N ASP A 775 -14.66 -31.30 -7.73
CA ASP A 775 -13.44 -31.76 -8.35
C ASP A 775 -12.26 -30.90 -7.90
N GLU A 776 -11.42 -31.47 -7.04
CA GLU A 776 -10.16 -30.91 -6.52
C GLU A 776 -9.08 -30.76 -7.61
N LYS A 777 -9.37 -30.00 -8.68
CA LYS A 777 -8.38 -29.59 -9.67
C LYS A 777 -8.46 -28.09 -9.84
N GLY A 778 -7.53 -27.38 -9.19
CA GLY A 778 -7.31 -25.94 -9.33
C GLY A 778 -6.79 -25.55 -10.71
N ARG A 779 -7.53 -25.88 -11.77
CA ARG A 779 -7.40 -25.26 -13.08
C ARG A 779 -8.35 -24.09 -13.14
N GLU A 780 -7.80 -22.92 -13.44
CA GLU A 780 -8.53 -21.72 -13.84
C GLU A 780 -9.57 -22.09 -14.90
N GLN A 781 -10.84 -22.16 -14.50
CA GLN A 781 -11.94 -22.13 -15.45
C GLN A 781 -12.02 -20.69 -15.96
N SER A 782 -11.97 -20.56 -17.28
CA SER A 782 -12.15 -19.32 -18.03
C SER A 782 -13.27 -18.44 -17.43
N PHE A 783 -13.02 -17.14 -17.32
CA PHE A 783 -13.94 -16.07 -16.88
C PHE A 783 -15.25 -15.93 -17.71
N ALA A 784 -15.62 -16.92 -18.53
CA ALA A 784 -16.85 -16.91 -19.29
C ALA A 784 -18.02 -17.34 -18.38
N GLU A 785 -18.96 -16.42 -18.11
CA GLU A 785 -20.26 -16.78 -17.54
C GLU A 785 -20.91 -17.83 -18.47
N PRO A 786 -21.54 -18.90 -17.93
CA PRO A 786 -22.28 -19.82 -18.77
C PRO A 786 -23.39 -19.07 -19.53
N GLU A 787 -23.39 -19.17 -20.85
CA GLU A 787 -24.46 -18.61 -21.69
C GLU A 787 -25.74 -19.41 -21.46
N VAL A 788 -26.55 -18.92 -20.54
CA VAL A 788 -27.87 -19.47 -20.28
C VAL A 788 -28.86 -18.83 -21.26
N GLU A 789 -29.36 -19.62 -22.21
CA GLU A 789 -30.42 -19.22 -23.15
C GLU A 789 -31.76 -18.98 -22.42
N ASP A 790 -32.64 -18.16 -23.01
CA ASP A 790 -34.01 -17.91 -22.55
C ASP A 790 -34.20 -17.39 -21.11
N VAL A 791 -33.28 -16.55 -20.64
CA VAL A 791 -33.48 -15.81 -19.39
C VAL A 791 -34.51 -14.69 -19.58
N SER A 792 -35.58 -14.70 -18.79
CA SER A 792 -36.64 -13.68 -18.83
C SER A 792 -36.13 -12.29 -18.48
N ASP A 793 -36.64 -11.26 -19.17
CA ASP A 793 -36.41 -9.85 -18.79
C ASP A 793 -37.34 -9.36 -17.66
N ALA A 794 -38.22 -10.22 -17.14
CA ALA A 794 -39.09 -9.88 -16.02
C ALA A 794 -38.26 -9.66 -14.75
N ALA A 795 -38.54 -8.56 -14.03
CA ALA A 795 -37.88 -8.27 -12.76
C ALA A 795 -38.09 -9.41 -11.75
N CYS A 796 -37.04 -9.75 -11.00
CA CYS A 796 -37.12 -10.72 -9.92
C CYS A 796 -38.18 -10.30 -8.89
N PRO A 797 -39.15 -11.16 -8.52
CA PRO A 797 -40.22 -10.78 -7.60
C PRO A 797 -39.72 -10.46 -6.18
N THR A 798 -38.63 -11.11 -5.74
CA THR A 798 -38.09 -10.99 -4.37
C THR A 798 -37.32 -9.69 -4.15
N CYS A 799 -36.47 -9.32 -5.11
CA CYS A 799 -35.71 -8.06 -5.03
C CYS A 799 -36.33 -6.94 -5.86
N GLN A 800 -37.38 -7.21 -6.64
CA GLN A 800 -38.01 -6.25 -7.56
C GLN A 800 -36.98 -5.57 -8.48
N GLY A 801 -36.02 -6.35 -9.01
CA GLY A 801 -34.96 -5.85 -9.88
C GLY A 801 -33.76 -5.20 -9.18
N THR A 802 -33.79 -4.99 -7.86
CA THR A 802 -32.69 -4.32 -7.13
C THR A 802 -31.43 -5.14 -6.94
N ARG A 803 -31.44 -6.43 -7.32
CA ARG A 803 -30.28 -7.37 -7.32
C ARG A 803 -29.71 -7.73 -5.94
N LEU A 804 -30.01 -6.97 -4.90
CA LEU A 804 -29.47 -7.15 -3.54
C LEU A 804 -30.43 -7.88 -2.60
N ASN A 805 -29.86 -8.49 -1.56
CA ASN A 805 -30.61 -9.15 -0.50
C ASN A 805 -31.35 -8.13 0.40
N PRO A 806 -32.29 -8.58 1.25
CA PRO A 806 -33.04 -7.69 2.14
C PRO A 806 -32.17 -6.89 3.12
N VAL A 807 -31.07 -7.47 3.62
CA VAL A 807 -30.20 -6.82 4.62
C VAL A 807 -29.49 -5.61 4.03
N ALA A 808 -28.91 -5.74 2.83
CA ALA A 808 -28.23 -4.67 2.12
C ALA A 808 -29.20 -3.53 1.75
N ARG A 809 -30.44 -3.87 1.36
CA ARG A 809 -31.49 -2.89 1.03
C ARG A 809 -32.00 -2.11 2.25
N ALA A 810 -31.83 -2.66 3.44
CA ALA A 810 -32.22 -2.01 4.68
C ALA A 810 -31.12 -1.09 5.24
N VAL A 811 -30.02 -0.87 4.53
CA VAL A 811 -29.00 0.12 4.94
C VAL A 811 -29.33 1.44 4.28
N LEU A 812 -29.56 2.46 5.10
CA LEU A 812 -29.95 3.79 4.66
C LEU A 812 -28.82 4.78 4.92
N LEU A 813 -28.50 5.60 3.93
CA LEU A 813 -27.63 6.75 4.09
C LEU A 813 -28.49 7.93 4.55
N GLU A 814 -28.15 8.48 5.71
CA GLU A 814 -28.82 9.69 6.21
C GLU A 814 -28.25 10.91 5.46
N SER A 815 -29.15 11.60 4.78
CA SER A 815 -28.93 12.94 4.21
C SER A 815 -29.83 13.86 5.03
N GLY A 816 -29.47 15.12 5.31
CA GLY A 816 -30.23 16.04 6.18
C GLY A 816 -31.73 16.24 5.87
N THR A 817 -32.29 15.56 4.87
CA THR A 817 -33.72 15.29 4.64
C THR A 817 -34.28 14.22 5.59
N ALA A 818 -35.53 14.38 6.07
CA ALA A 818 -36.16 13.53 7.09
C ALA A 818 -36.32 12.01 6.77
N GLN A 819 -35.90 11.51 5.60
CA GLN A 819 -35.89 10.08 5.27
C GLN A 819 -34.53 9.68 4.69
N GLY A 820 -33.89 8.67 5.28
CA GLY A 820 -32.67 8.06 4.76
C GLY A 820 -32.92 7.26 3.48
N ILE A 821 -31.91 7.15 2.61
CA ILE A 821 -32.02 6.52 1.29
C ILE A 821 -31.18 5.24 1.19
N ALA A 822 -31.79 4.16 0.70
CA ALA A 822 -31.07 2.91 0.43
C ALA A 822 -30.15 3.03 -0.79
N ILE A 823 -29.07 2.25 -0.84
CA ILE A 823 -28.15 2.25 -1.99
C ILE A 823 -28.87 1.92 -3.31
N THR A 824 -29.89 1.07 -3.24
CA THR A 824 -30.75 0.73 -4.39
C THR A 824 -31.67 1.87 -4.81
N GLY A 825 -31.99 2.79 -3.89
CA GLY A 825 -32.70 4.02 -4.21
C GLY A 825 -31.84 4.95 -5.05
N LEU A 826 -30.58 5.15 -4.66
CA LEU A 826 -29.60 5.88 -5.47
C LEU A 826 -29.35 5.20 -6.82
N ALA A 827 -29.29 3.86 -6.84
CA ALA A 827 -29.04 3.10 -8.07
C ALA A 827 -30.11 3.30 -9.15
N ARG A 828 -31.35 3.58 -8.73
CA ARG A 828 -32.53 3.79 -9.59
C ARG A 828 -32.71 5.22 -10.07
N MET A 829 -32.02 6.18 -9.44
CA MET A 829 -31.99 7.55 -9.95
C MET A 829 -31.27 7.57 -11.29
N SER A 830 -31.71 8.45 -12.17
CA SER A 830 -30.93 8.78 -13.34
C SER A 830 -29.59 9.40 -12.92
N VAL A 831 -28.55 9.27 -13.75
CA VAL A 831 -27.23 9.85 -13.49
C VAL A 831 -27.32 11.34 -13.15
N SER A 832 -28.16 12.10 -13.87
CA SER A 832 -28.36 13.54 -13.62
C SER A 832 -29.01 13.80 -12.25
N GLU A 833 -30.05 13.06 -11.88
CA GLU A 833 -30.68 13.17 -10.56
C GLU A 833 -29.71 12.80 -9.43
N LEU A 834 -28.94 11.73 -9.63
CA LEU A 834 -27.98 11.24 -8.65
C LEU A 834 -26.83 12.23 -8.44
N ARG A 835 -26.34 12.85 -9.51
CA ARG A 835 -25.34 13.92 -9.44
C ARG A 835 -25.86 15.08 -8.58
N HIS A 836 -27.05 15.57 -8.87
CA HIS A 836 -27.66 16.68 -8.13
C HIS A 836 -27.88 16.31 -6.66
N TRP A 837 -28.28 15.07 -6.38
CA TRP A 837 -28.40 14.56 -5.02
C TRP A 837 -27.07 14.62 -4.26
N PHE A 838 -25.96 14.20 -4.89
CA PHE A 838 -24.63 14.28 -4.28
C PHE A 838 -24.10 15.71 -4.14
N GLU A 839 -24.49 16.65 -4.99
CA GLU A 839 -24.15 18.07 -4.84
C GLU A 839 -24.85 18.70 -3.62
N GLY A 840 -26.09 18.29 -3.34
CA GLY A 840 -26.86 18.72 -2.17
C GLY A 840 -26.51 17.98 -0.86
N LEU A 841 -25.72 16.91 -0.92
CA LEU A 841 -25.37 16.10 0.26
C LEU A 841 -24.47 16.90 1.22
N GLN A 842 -25.00 17.23 2.39
CA GLN A 842 -24.26 17.87 3.47
C GLN A 842 -23.93 16.85 4.56
N LEU A 843 -22.63 16.58 4.72
CA LEU A 843 -22.08 15.79 5.82
C LEU A 843 -21.32 16.71 6.77
N GLN A 844 -21.30 16.39 8.07
CA GLN A 844 -20.62 17.17 9.09
C GLN A 844 -19.73 16.27 9.97
N GLY A 845 -18.66 16.86 10.52
CA GLY A 845 -17.75 16.17 11.44
C GLY A 845 -17.15 14.90 10.83
N ARG A 846 -17.26 13.78 11.55
CA ARG A 846 -16.66 12.48 11.20
C ARG A 846 -17.08 11.98 9.81
N ASP A 847 -18.35 12.14 9.45
CA ASP A 847 -18.86 11.60 8.19
C ASP A 847 -18.30 12.37 6.99
N ALA A 848 -18.08 13.68 7.16
CA ALA A 848 -17.42 14.51 6.15
C ALA A 848 -15.95 14.12 5.95
N ASP A 849 -15.23 13.78 7.03
CA ASP A 849 -13.83 13.35 6.94
C ASP A 849 -13.69 12.00 6.23
N ILE A 850 -14.59 11.05 6.51
CA ILE A 850 -14.65 9.75 5.81
C ILE A 850 -14.98 9.95 4.31
N ALA A 851 -15.93 10.84 4.02
CA ALA A 851 -16.43 11.04 2.66
C ALA A 851 -15.56 11.97 1.81
N ARG A 852 -14.57 12.64 2.42
CA ARG A 852 -13.75 13.69 1.80
C ARG A 852 -13.15 13.26 0.46
N ASP A 853 -12.60 12.06 0.42
CA ASP A 853 -11.95 11.51 -0.77
C ASP A 853 -12.93 10.74 -1.66
N LEU A 854 -14.07 10.28 -1.11
CA LEU A 854 -15.08 9.50 -1.84
C LEU A 854 -15.99 10.37 -2.72
N LEU A 855 -16.48 11.49 -2.18
CA LEU A 855 -17.48 12.32 -2.88
C LEU A 855 -16.94 12.97 -4.16
N PRO A 856 -15.70 13.49 -4.22
CA PRO A 856 -15.13 14.03 -5.46
C PRO A 856 -15.08 12.98 -6.57
N GLU A 857 -14.67 11.74 -6.24
CA GLU A 857 -14.58 10.63 -7.21
C GLU A 857 -15.95 10.20 -7.76
N ILE A 858 -16.98 10.17 -6.90
CA ILE A 858 -18.36 9.88 -7.31
C ILE A 858 -18.90 11.00 -8.20
N ARG A 859 -18.80 12.25 -7.76
CA ARG A 859 -19.32 13.42 -8.49
C ARG A 859 -18.67 13.54 -9.87
N SER A 860 -17.35 13.37 -9.93
CA SER A 860 -16.60 13.45 -11.18
C SER A 860 -17.05 12.39 -12.21
N ARG A 861 -17.25 11.13 -11.79
CA ARG A 861 -17.74 10.07 -12.69
C ARG A 861 -19.17 10.31 -13.18
N LEU A 862 -20.05 10.79 -12.30
CA LEU A 862 -21.42 11.14 -12.68
C LEU A 862 -21.46 12.31 -13.67
N GLU A 863 -20.62 13.32 -13.44
CA GLU A 863 -20.45 14.44 -14.37
C GLU A 863 -19.97 13.97 -15.75
N PHE A 864 -18.98 13.08 -15.82
CA PHE A 864 -18.52 12.56 -17.11
C PHE A 864 -19.58 11.77 -17.86
N LEU A 865 -20.39 10.96 -17.16
CA LEU A 865 -21.52 10.25 -17.75
C LEU A 865 -22.55 11.22 -18.33
N GLU A 866 -22.83 12.32 -17.65
CA GLU A 866 -23.73 13.35 -18.13
C GLU A 866 -23.15 14.10 -19.34
N GLN A 867 -21.86 14.43 -19.32
CA GLN A 867 -21.16 15.09 -20.43
C GLN A 867 -21.20 14.26 -21.72
N VAL A 868 -21.11 12.92 -21.63
CA VAL A 868 -21.26 12.04 -22.80
C VAL A 868 -22.73 11.75 -23.16
N GLY A 869 -23.69 12.46 -22.56
CA GLY A 869 -25.10 12.37 -22.91
C GLY A 869 -25.84 11.16 -22.30
N LEU A 870 -25.28 10.54 -21.26
CA LEU A 870 -25.87 9.38 -20.58
C LEU A 870 -26.57 9.72 -19.26
N GLY A 871 -26.89 11.01 -19.06
CA GLY A 871 -27.58 11.51 -17.86
C GLY A 871 -28.92 10.79 -17.55
N TYR A 872 -29.58 10.24 -18.57
CA TYR A 872 -30.85 9.52 -18.45
C TYR A 872 -30.73 8.07 -17.98
N LEU A 873 -29.53 7.50 -17.95
CA LEU A 873 -29.33 6.11 -17.50
C LEU A 873 -29.41 6.01 -15.99
N THR A 874 -29.87 4.86 -15.50
CA THR A 874 -29.78 4.49 -14.08
C THR A 874 -28.56 3.60 -13.85
N LEU A 875 -27.99 3.62 -12.64
CA LEU A 875 -26.81 2.82 -12.33
C LEU A 875 -27.10 1.30 -12.27
N ASP A 876 -28.33 0.90 -11.95
CA ASP A 876 -28.76 -0.50 -11.87
C ASP A 876 -29.17 -1.13 -13.21
N ARG A 877 -29.19 -0.32 -14.29
CA ARG A 877 -29.46 -0.81 -15.66
C ARG A 877 -28.41 -1.85 -16.06
N GLY A 878 -28.90 -3.02 -16.50
CA GLY A 878 -28.04 -4.15 -16.85
C GLY A 878 -27.23 -3.90 -18.12
N ALA A 879 -25.94 -4.24 -18.10
CA ALA A 879 -25.04 -4.07 -19.24
C ALA A 879 -25.53 -4.74 -20.54
N PRO A 880 -26.17 -5.93 -20.52
CA PRO A 880 -26.72 -6.53 -21.74
C PRO A 880 -27.83 -5.71 -22.43
N THR A 881 -28.48 -4.80 -21.70
CA THR A 881 -29.58 -3.96 -22.22
C THR A 881 -29.09 -2.67 -22.88
N LEU A 882 -27.78 -2.43 -22.90
CA LEU A 882 -27.18 -1.23 -23.47
C LEU A 882 -27.06 -1.37 -25.00
N SER A 883 -27.35 -0.29 -25.71
CA SER A 883 -26.98 -0.18 -27.13
C SER A 883 -25.46 -0.13 -27.28
N GLY A 884 -24.94 -0.43 -28.48
CA GLY A 884 -23.51 -0.32 -28.76
C GLY A 884 -22.97 1.08 -28.43
N GLY A 885 -23.69 2.11 -28.86
CA GLY A 885 -23.36 3.51 -28.59
C GLY A 885 -23.46 3.92 -27.11
N GLU A 886 -24.39 3.35 -26.33
CA GLU A 886 -24.43 3.54 -24.87
C GLU A 886 -23.21 2.91 -24.20
N ALA A 887 -22.91 1.65 -24.52
CA ALA A 887 -21.77 0.93 -23.94
C ALA A 887 -20.42 1.61 -24.25
N GLN A 888 -20.28 2.13 -25.46
CA GLN A 888 -19.09 2.88 -25.88
C GLN A 888 -18.93 4.20 -25.11
N ARG A 889 -19.99 5.00 -25.01
CA ARG A 889 -19.97 6.26 -24.25
C ARG A 889 -19.71 6.02 -22.76
N ILE A 890 -20.24 4.94 -22.18
CA ILE A 890 -19.93 4.52 -20.81
C ILE A 890 -18.43 4.27 -20.63
N ARG A 891 -17.82 3.53 -21.56
CA ARG A 891 -16.38 3.23 -21.52
C ARG A 891 -15.55 4.51 -21.65
N LEU A 892 -15.92 5.41 -22.54
CA LEU A 892 -15.26 6.71 -22.67
C LEU A 892 -15.38 7.55 -21.39
N ALA A 893 -16.57 7.60 -20.78
CA ALA A 893 -16.78 8.31 -19.52
C ALA A 893 -15.93 7.72 -18.38
N ALA A 894 -15.82 6.39 -18.30
CA ALA A 894 -14.94 5.73 -17.33
C ALA A 894 -13.46 6.13 -17.54
N GLN A 895 -13.00 6.26 -18.78
CA GLN A 895 -11.65 6.74 -19.09
C GLN A 895 -11.46 8.21 -18.74
N LEU A 896 -12.42 9.08 -19.05
CA LEU A 896 -12.40 10.49 -18.65
C LEU A 896 -12.32 10.66 -17.11
N GLY A 897 -12.97 9.75 -16.39
CA GLY A 897 -12.96 9.65 -14.92
C GLY A 897 -11.64 9.21 -14.29
N SER A 898 -10.74 8.59 -15.07
CA SER A 898 -9.43 8.14 -14.58
C SER A 898 -8.40 9.26 -14.39
N ASN A 899 -8.72 10.48 -14.86
CA ASN A 899 -7.90 11.69 -14.80
C ASN A 899 -6.43 11.50 -15.28
N LEU A 900 -6.21 10.58 -16.22
CA LEU A 900 -4.91 10.32 -16.80
C LEU A 900 -4.48 11.43 -17.77
N GLN A 901 -3.18 11.75 -17.76
CA GLN A 901 -2.54 12.69 -18.68
C GLN A 901 -1.33 12.04 -19.35
N GLY A 902 -1.02 12.45 -20.58
CA GLY A 902 0.11 11.90 -21.34
C GLY A 902 -0.13 10.49 -21.86
N VAL A 903 -1.38 10.02 -21.91
CA VAL A 903 -1.76 8.71 -22.45
C VAL A 903 -2.10 8.82 -23.94
N CYS A 904 -1.82 7.77 -24.71
CA CYS A 904 -2.26 7.63 -26.10
C CYS A 904 -3.51 6.74 -26.19
N TYR A 905 -4.67 7.35 -26.41
CA TYR A 905 -5.91 6.61 -26.60
C TYR A 905 -6.07 6.21 -28.07
N VAL A 906 -6.24 4.91 -28.31
CA VAL A 906 -6.44 4.34 -29.65
C VAL A 906 -7.89 3.87 -29.75
N LEU A 907 -8.66 4.45 -30.67
CA LEU A 907 -10.10 4.18 -30.81
C LEU A 907 -10.42 3.59 -32.19
N ASP A 908 -11.29 2.58 -32.22
CA ASP A 908 -11.73 1.91 -33.45
C ASP A 908 -13.16 2.33 -33.81
N GLU A 909 -13.30 3.14 -34.86
CA GLU A 909 -14.54 3.65 -35.45
C GLU A 909 -15.62 3.98 -34.41
N PRO A 910 -15.37 4.93 -33.50
CA PRO A 910 -16.25 5.16 -32.36
C PRO A 910 -17.58 5.81 -32.70
N THR A 911 -17.78 6.25 -33.94
CA THR A 911 -19.06 6.80 -34.41
C THR A 911 -20.03 5.73 -34.90
N ILE A 912 -19.59 4.48 -35.04
CA ILE A 912 -20.42 3.42 -35.62
C ILE A 912 -21.65 3.14 -34.76
N GLY A 913 -22.81 3.17 -35.43
CA GLY A 913 -24.11 2.97 -34.80
C GLY A 913 -24.57 4.14 -33.93
N LEU A 914 -23.90 5.31 -33.98
CA LEU A 914 -24.36 6.54 -33.34
C LEU A 914 -25.21 7.40 -34.28
N HIS A 915 -26.19 8.07 -33.70
CA HIS A 915 -26.97 9.10 -34.38
C HIS A 915 -26.12 10.39 -34.50
N ALA A 916 -26.32 11.19 -35.55
CA ALA A 916 -25.55 12.43 -35.79
C ALA A 916 -25.51 13.39 -34.57
N ARG A 917 -26.61 13.47 -33.81
CA ARG A 917 -26.66 14.21 -32.54
C ARG A 917 -25.66 13.68 -31.50
N ASP A 918 -25.59 12.36 -31.33
CA ASP A 918 -24.71 11.71 -30.36
C ASP A 918 -23.25 11.72 -30.82
N ASN A 919 -23.02 11.70 -32.15
CA ASN A 919 -21.70 11.87 -32.73
C ASN A 919 -21.04 13.18 -32.26
N ARG A 920 -21.80 14.29 -32.26
CA ARG A 920 -21.30 15.57 -31.75
C ARG A 920 -20.85 15.49 -30.29
N ILE A 921 -21.64 14.82 -29.44
CA ILE A 921 -21.35 14.66 -28.00
C ILE A 921 -20.08 13.83 -27.81
N LEU A 922 -19.94 12.73 -28.56
CA LEU A 922 -18.75 11.91 -28.56
C LEU A 922 -17.52 12.73 -28.95
N LEU A 923 -17.60 13.49 -30.04
CA LEU A 923 -16.49 14.30 -30.54
C LEU A 923 -16.08 15.40 -29.55
N ASP A 924 -17.03 16.03 -28.86
CA ASP A 924 -16.76 17.01 -27.81
C ASP A 924 -16.04 16.35 -26.61
N ALA A 925 -16.42 15.12 -26.25
CA ALA A 925 -15.77 14.34 -25.20
C ALA A 925 -14.34 13.90 -25.59
N LEU A 926 -14.13 13.48 -26.85
CA LEU A 926 -12.80 13.16 -27.38
C LEU A 926 -11.89 14.39 -27.41
N HIS A 927 -12.43 15.56 -27.80
CA HIS A 927 -11.69 16.81 -27.74
C HIS A 927 -11.31 17.18 -26.30
N THR A 928 -12.23 16.99 -25.34
CA THR A 928 -11.94 17.17 -23.91
C THR A 928 -10.82 16.25 -23.45
N LEU A 929 -10.84 14.97 -23.85
CA LEU A 929 -9.79 14.01 -23.54
C LEU A 929 -8.44 14.46 -24.10
N SER A 930 -8.41 14.98 -25.33
CA SER A 930 -7.22 15.55 -25.99
C SER A 930 -6.68 16.76 -25.22
N SER A 931 -7.55 17.72 -24.91
CA SER A 931 -7.20 18.98 -24.23
C SER A 931 -6.58 18.80 -22.84
N LYS A 932 -6.80 17.65 -22.19
CA LYS A 932 -6.15 17.26 -20.93
C LYS A 932 -4.69 16.81 -21.11
N GLY A 933 -4.12 16.95 -22.31
CA GLY A 933 -2.74 16.56 -22.61
C GLY A 933 -2.59 15.10 -23.03
N ASN A 934 -3.66 14.48 -23.53
CA ASN A 934 -3.61 13.12 -24.08
C ASN A 934 -3.52 13.15 -25.60
N THR A 935 -2.96 12.10 -26.18
CA THR A 935 -2.94 11.91 -27.64
C THR A 935 -4.10 11.00 -28.01
N LEU A 936 -4.89 11.40 -29.01
CA LEU A 936 -5.95 10.53 -29.54
C LEU A 936 -5.57 10.08 -30.94
N VAL A 937 -5.71 8.79 -31.20
CA VAL A 937 -5.56 8.17 -32.52
C VAL A 937 -6.83 7.39 -32.82
N VAL A 938 -7.63 7.89 -33.75
CA VAL A 938 -8.96 7.36 -34.04
C VAL A 938 -9.02 6.82 -35.46
N VAL A 939 -9.34 5.55 -35.62
CA VAL A 939 -9.61 4.96 -36.94
C VAL A 939 -11.04 5.30 -37.33
N GLU A 940 -11.26 6.11 -38.38
CA GLU A 940 -12.61 6.56 -38.76
C GLU A 940 -12.83 6.80 -40.26
N HIS A 941 -14.10 6.74 -40.64
CA HIS A 941 -14.66 7.02 -41.95
C HIS A 941 -15.75 8.10 -41.93
N ASP A 942 -16.20 8.49 -40.73
CA ASP A 942 -17.19 9.56 -40.55
C ASP A 942 -16.65 10.95 -40.92
N GLU A 943 -17.43 11.70 -41.71
CA GLU A 943 -17.04 13.01 -42.23
C GLU A 943 -16.85 14.04 -41.11
N ASP A 944 -17.75 14.08 -40.12
CA ASP A 944 -17.69 15.04 -39.02
C ASP A 944 -16.44 14.80 -38.16
N THR A 945 -16.08 13.54 -37.93
CA THR A 945 -14.87 13.16 -37.20
C THR A 945 -13.61 13.56 -37.95
N ILE A 946 -13.54 13.26 -39.25
CA ILE A 946 -12.40 13.63 -40.11
C ILE A 946 -12.22 15.15 -40.15
N ARG A 947 -13.32 15.92 -40.27
CA ARG A 947 -13.28 17.39 -40.28
C ARG A 947 -12.82 18.02 -38.97
N ARG A 948 -12.98 17.32 -37.85
CA ARG A 948 -12.54 17.77 -36.51
C ARG A 948 -11.13 17.32 -36.15
N ALA A 949 -10.54 16.43 -36.94
CA ALA A 949 -9.18 15.99 -36.73
C ALA A 949 -8.22 17.18 -36.80
N GLU A 950 -7.27 17.24 -35.88
CA GLU A 950 -6.16 18.19 -35.96
C GLU A 950 -5.03 17.65 -36.84
N HIS A 951 -5.08 16.36 -37.16
CA HIS A 951 -4.17 15.65 -38.05
C HIS A 951 -4.86 14.43 -38.65
N LEU A 952 -4.72 14.23 -39.96
CA LEU A 952 -5.33 13.17 -40.74
C LEU A 952 -4.26 12.31 -41.43
N ILE A 953 -4.40 11.00 -41.34
CA ILE A 953 -3.53 10.00 -41.96
C ILE A 953 -4.39 9.13 -42.88
N ASP A 954 -4.21 9.23 -44.19
CA ASP A 954 -4.94 8.42 -45.17
C ASP A 954 -4.11 7.23 -45.65
N ILE A 955 -4.66 6.01 -45.49
CA ILE A 955 -4.00 4.75 -45.84
C ILE A 955 -4.74 4.09 -47.00
N GLY A 956 -4.00 3.80 -48.08
CA GLY A 956 -4.58 3.33 -49.34
C GLY A 956 -3.52 3.06 -50.43
N PRO A 957 -3.87 3.01 -51.72
CA PRO A 957 -5.15 3.40 -52.33
C PRO A 957 -6.19 2.26 -52.44
N GLY A 958 -5.92 1.06 -51.93
CA GLY A 958 -6.83 -0.09 -52.01
C GLY A 958 -6.83 -0.98 -50.77
N ALA A 959 -7.59 -2.08 -50.81
CA ALA A 959 -7.64 -3.07 -49.74
C ALA A 959 -6.59 -4.19 -49.90
N GLY A 960 -6.22 -4.83 -48.79
CA GLY A 960 -5.36 -6.01 -48.75
C GLY A 960 -3.99 -5.74 -49.35
N VAL A 961 -3.56 -6.58 -50.31
CA VAL A 961 -2.27 -6.43 -51.00
C VAL A 961 -2.13 -5.13 -51.81
N ARG A 962 -3.24 -4.43 -52.10
CA ARG A 962 -3.22 -3.11 -52.78
C ARG A 962 -3.21 -1.93 -51.81
N GLY A 963 -3.37 -2.19 -50.51
CA GLY A 963 -3.25 -1.19 -49.45
C GLY A 963 -1.83 -1.06 -48.90
N GLY A 964 -1.77 -0.65 -47.63
CA GLY A 964 -0.57 -0.62 -46.82
C GLY A 964 0.41 0.51 -47.13
N ARG A 965 -0.04 1.55 -47.84
CA ARG A 965 0.76 2.74 -48.16
C ARG A 965 0.10 3.98 -47.60
N LEU A 966 0.93 4.93 -47.18
CA LEU A 966 0.50 6.28 -46.87
C LEU A 966 0.12 6.99 -48.17
N VAL A 967 -1.11 7.49 -48.26
CA VAL A 967 -1.62 8.25 -49.41
C VAL A 967 -1.44 9.74 -49.16
N ALA A 968 -1.83 10.19 -47.98
CA ALA A 968 -1.70 11.57 -47.54
C ALA A 968 -1.57 11.63 -46.01
N GLU A 969 -0.92 12.69 -45.54
CA GLU A 969 -0.72 13.01 -44.13
C GLU A 969 -0.69 14.53 -43.97
N GLY A 970 -1.43 15.09 -43.02
CA GLY A 970 -1.51 16.54 -42.83
C GLY A 970 -2.71 17.01 -42.01
N THR A 971 -3.02 18.29 -42.09
CA THR A 971 -4.18 18.93 -41.43
C THR A 971 -5.43 18.92 -42.29
#